data_AF-A0A350H388-F1
#
_entry.id   AF-A0A350H388-F1
#
_cell.length_a   1.000
_cell.length_b   1.000
_cell.length_c   1.000
_cell.angle_alpha   90.00
_cell.angle_beta   90.00
_cell.angle_gamma   90.00
#
_symmetry.space_group_name_H-M   'P 1'
#
loop_
_entity.id
_entity.type
_entity.pdbx_description
1 polymer ?
#
loop_
_entity_poly.entity_id
_entity_poly.type
_entity_poly.pdbx_seq_one_letter_code
_entity_poly.pdbx_strand_id
1 'polypeptide(L)'
;MRDMSKFSRTAAGISKKAVAIAIAFAMSLPNAAYANNVTANYQTAQYEEEFEDTEEFHADHMQEILDEAEAMGVPNAFIRHYLASDLEEGKIAKPAKALKIKNATNAEGVVGLSTGKVNLATLANTKIDLGKFDFGEYSPANLVYNFAAGKKVKGKVYFYLDGSDEAFAEGVVKRSNDDPWAKTKSLAIDVRDLKLTGEKQISMKFVADSVLNGDGTINSAATDEGKIYIESLFFTESSTPVVSFDIDKEVNTVDSINGSPVHSTMGYGMMNISVPEGYVSPVSKNVVTDKTYELDYIRGRGNSTWLQSKKPYKVKLENSEEILGMPANKHWALLANYFDYTLLRNRYTFYLAEKLGLDYTPNSVAVDVVMDGEYYGSYQLSETVRIDENRIEIDDLEEEENPTDPDKITGGYLLSHGSGWLKGESLPTVGNGDTRLCVEKPEYDSNTDEEVKQAELDYMGDYLAQIDEAVANAGSNEEGVVDWRTLLDEDSLITYTLMQDFTDNGDAYSGSTYYYKPRNDKLYCGPVWDFDFVAWGAYDTAYSDFEGFGMSQEAPWFTELYGKDEKFRENVVKKWNEFSALLKDSAKDEGYLDEMARGTYMSALANYQAVSSYLIDGINYWSWEEDEHFECYDEDGNPYTLNYFNEVNRLKAFATRRAAWFDENIEDMSSNYNNNDDYKFELYVDDKLYATVSVDDFGVIKKMPEEPKKDGYAFLGWFAKTQDGNEIELNSDISMATYVYDDELKTKIPAPRKYYAKFVKTSDVKEIESLKFTKDTLYVPLYFDDEFAYKFYDGEYGDDVFEGEYQREVVKLRRFLVVKPDDMLKKNVKWELVDEKGNPIVTEGATLKEEGVVDISALGTYYVKASYKNLSATIKLVAFDSSEEVYPTKITTTKSLDMEVGDTSNIEVKFDKEEKVSYALYDKCKYIVADEDIVKVDELGKVTAKKAGVTSVITMLDLDYETGATLVASTKINVSP
;
A
#
# COMPACT_ATOMS: atom_id res chain seq x y z
N MET A 1 -16.08 -1.74 -39.26
CA MET A 1 -17.30 -1.79 -40.10
C MET A 1 -16.98 -1.57 -41.59
N ARG A 2 -17.05 -2.62 -42.42
CA ARG A 2 -17.39 -2.55 -43.86
C ARG A 2 -17.75 -3.96 -44.36
N ASP A 3 -19.04 -4.12 -44.65
CA ASP A 3 -19.67 -5.11 -45.54
C ASP A 3 -19.80 -6.59 -45.10
N MET A 4 -20.85 -6.90 -44.34
CA MET A 4 -21.36 -8.26 -44.07
C MET A 4 -22.77 -8.49 -44.65
N SER A 5 -23.08 -7.93 -45.82
CA SER A 5 -24.43 -7.97 -46.42
C SER A 5 -24.79 -9.27 -47.16
N LYS A 6 -24.13 -10.41 -46.88
CA LYS A 6 -24.39 -11.68 -47.59
C LYS A 6 -24.33 -12.92 -46.70
N PHE A 7 -25.27 -13.09 -45.78
CA PHE A 7 -25.70 -14.44 -45.35
C PHE A 7 -27.19 -14.41 -44.98
N SER A 8 -28.06 -14.61 -45.98
CA SER A 8 -29.44 -15.01 -45.75
C SER A 8 -29.71 -16.31 -46.51
N ARG A 9 -30.44 -17.21 -45.83
CA ARG A 9 -30.96 -18.51 -46.29
C ARG A 9 -29.99 -19.69 -46.19
N THR A 10 -30.06 -20.44 -45.09
CA THR A 10 -30.72 -21.77 -45.02
C THR A 10 -30.36 -22.44 -43.68
N ALA A 11 -31.25 -22.41 -42.68
CA ALA A 11 -31.26 -23.37 -41.56
C ALA A 11 -32.56 -23.20 -40.74
N ALA A 12 -33.66 -23.77 -41.23
CA ALA A 12 -34.81 -24.04 -40.39
C ALA A 12 -34.51 -25.30 -39.56
N GLY A 13 -34.46 -25.19 -38.23
CA GLY A 13 -34.47 -26.34 -37.32
C GLY A 13 -33.25 -26.56 -36.44
N ILE A 14 -32.74 -25.53 -35.75
CA ILE A 14 -31.75 -25.70 -34.67
C ILE A 14 -32.42 -25.31 -33.35
N SER A 15 -32.45 -26.22 -32.37
CA SER A 15 -33.09 -25.97 -31.06
C SER A 15 -32.32 -24.90 -30.28
N LYS A 16 -33.00 -24.11 -29.44
CA LYS A 16 -32.43 -23.06 -28.58
C LYS A 16 -31.21 -23.52 -27.76
N LYS A 17 -31.07 -24.82 -27.47
CA LYS A 17 -29.91 -25.39 -26.77
C LYS A 17 -28.61 -25.44 -27.59
N ALA A 18 -28.69 -25.52 -28.92
CA ALA A 18 -27.50 -25.58 -29.78
C ALA A 18 -26.97 -24.18 -30.15
N VAL A 19 -27.80 -23.14 -30.06
CA VAL A 19 -27.36 -21.74 -30.19
C VAL A 19 -26.59 -21.29 -28.94
N ALA A 20 -27.00 -21.74 -27.75
CA ALA A 20 -26.26 -21.47 -26.51
C ALA A 20 -24.85 -22.11 -26.49
N ILE A 21 -24.70 -23.32 -27.06
CA ILE A 21 -23.40 -24.01 -27.13
C ILE A 21 -22.50 -23.39 -28.22
N ALA A 22 -23.06 -22.85 -29.31
CA ALA A 22 -22.29 -22.20 -30.36
C ALA A 22 -21.81 -20.78 -29.99
N ILE A 23 -22.53 -20.08 -29.10
CA ILE A 23 -22.11 -18.79 -28.54
C ILE A 23 -20.95 -18.99 -27.55
N ALA A 24 -21.01 -20.05 -26.72
CA ALA A 24 -19.92 -20.43 -25.81
C ALA A 24 -18.62 -20.86 -26.53
N PHE A 25 -18.69 -21.28 -27.80
CA PHE A 25 -17.52 -21.69 -28.59
C PHE A 25 -16.96 -20.57 -29.50
N ALA A 26 -17.68 -19.45 -29.65
CA ALA A 26 -17.24 -18.31 -30.45
C ALA A 26 -16.55 -17.22 -29.61
N MET A 27 -16.69 -17.27 -28.28
CA MET A 27 -16.02 -16.37 -27.32
C MET A 27 -14.58 -16.80 -26.98
N SER A 28 -14.07 -17.91 -27.52
CA SER A 28 -12.76 -18.49 -27.19
C SER A 28 -11.68 -18.29 -28.26
N LEU A 29 -11.64 -17.15 -28.97
CA LEU A 29 -10.54 -16.85 -29.89
C LEU A 29 -10.00 -15.41 -29.66
N PRO A 30 -8.72 -15.26 -29.25
CA PRO A 30 -8.11 -13.95 -29.02
C PRO A 30 -7.68 -13.31 -30.33
N ASN A 31 -7.94 -12.00 -30.51
CA ASN A 31 -7.45 -11.22 -31.63
C ASN A 31 -6.47 -10.15 -31.13
N ALA A 32 -5.19 -10.37 -31.43
CA ALA A 32 -4.09 -9.43 -31.26
C ALA A 32 -4.13 -8.28 -32.28
N ALA A 33 -3.82 -7.05 -31.85
CA ALA A 33 -2.80 -6.16 -32.44
C ALA A 33 -2.95 -4.69 -31.97
N TYR A 34 -1.92 -4.12 -31.34
CA TYR A 34 -1.03 -3.03 -31.84
C TYR A 34 -0.24 -2.38 -30.69
N ALA A 35 0.97 -1.89 -30.97
CA ALA A 35 2.00 -1.49 -30.01
C ALA A 35 2.55 -0.05 -30.24
N ASN A 36 3.20 0.50 -29.20
CA ASN A 36 4.28 1.54 -29.14
C ASN A 36 3.86 3.04 -29.21
N ASN A 37 4.44 4.05 -28.53
CA ASN A 37 5.62 4.28 -27.64
C ASN A 37 5.56 5.74 -27.05
N VAL A 38 6.36 6.05 -26.00
CA VAL A 38 7.22 7.27 -25.76
C VAL A 38 7.00 8.10 -24.44
N THR A 39 7.79 7.77 -23.40
CA THR A 39 8.65 8.56 -22.43
C THR A 39 8.27 9.92 -21.78
N ALA A 40 8.10 9.90 -20.43
CA ALA A 40 8.83 10.54 -19.29
C ALA A 40 9.17 12.06 -19.22
N ASN A 41 8.78 12.73 -18.10
CA ASN A 41 9.67 13.30 -17.06
C ASN A 41 8.96 14.18 -16.00
N TYR A 42 9.35 14.00 -14.73
CA TYR A 42 8.85 14.62 -13.50
C TYR A 42 9.56 15.90 -13.07
N GLN A 43 8.81 16.83 -12.45
CA GLN A 43 9.27 17.66 -11.32
C GLN A 43 8.10 18.00 -10.38
N THR A 44 8.32 17.76 -9.09
CA THR A 44 7.43 18.01 -7.93
C THR A 44 7.20 19.50 -7.63
N ALA A 45 5.94 19.91 -7.41
CA ALA A 45 5.62 21.17 -6.72
C ALA A 45 4.25 21.16 -6.00
N GLN A 46 4.32 21.33 -4.67
CA GLN A 46 3.32 21.82 -3.70
C GLN A 46 1.81 21.68 -4.01
N TYR A 47 1.19 20.73 -3.30
CA TYR A 47 -0.24 20.46 -3.21
C TYR A 47 -1.06 21.65 -2.69
N GLU A 48 -1.73 22.34 -3.61
CA GLU A 48 -3.04 22.98 -3.46
C GLU A 48 -3.65 23.11 -4.87
N GLU A 49 -4.05 22.00 -5.50
CA GLU A 49 -4.93 22.04 -6.68
C GLU A 49 -6.19 21.23 -6.39
N GLU A 50 -7.34 21.88 -6.59
CA GLU A 50 -8.62 21.20 -6.80
C GLU A 50 -8.38 20.18 -7.93
N PHE A 51 -8.55 18.89 -7.64
CA PHE A 51 -8.51 17.85 -8.67
C PHE A 51 -9.45 18.29 -9.79
N GLU A 52 -8.91 18.56 -10.99
CA GLU A 52 -9.74 18.70 -12.18
C GLU A 52 -10.30 17.31 -12.49
N ASP A 53 -11.49 17.05 -11.95
CA ASP A 53 -12.43 16.00 -12.33
C ASP A 53 -12.61 16.10 -13.85
N THR A 54 -11.88 15.31 -14.63
CA THR A 54 -12.08 15.33 -16.08
C THR A 54 -13.37 14.56 -16.37
N GLU A 55 -14.47 15.29 -16.57
CA GLU A 55 -15.83 14.77 -16.83
C GLU A 55 -15.89 13.65 -17.89
N GLU A 56 -14.89 13.55 -18.78
CA GLU A 56 -14.80 12.56 -19.86
C GLU A 56 -14.45 11.14 -19.34
N PHE A 57 -13.66 11.00 -18.26
CA PHE A 57 -13.24 9.70 -17.70
C PHE A 57 -14.37 8.98 -16.93
N HIS A 58 -15.14 9.73 -16.14
CA HIS A 58 -16.27 9.15 -15.36
C HIS A 58 -17.44 8.68 -16.24
N ALA A 59 -17.61 9.28 -17.43
CA ALA A 59 -18.74 8.99 -18.30
C ALA A 59 -18.66 7.59 -18.93
N ASP A 60 -17.46 7.13 -19.29
CA ASP A 60 -17.24 5.85 -19.96
C ASP A 60 -17.49 4.67 -19.00
N HIS A 61 -16.96 4.70 -17.77
CA HIS A 61 -17.16 3.64 -16.78
C HIS A 61 -18.61 3.52 -16.29
N MET A 62 -19.34 4.64 -16.18
CA MET A 62 -20.76 4.58 -15.84
C MET A 62 -21.57 3.88 -16.93
N GLN A 63 -21.26 4.13 -18.21
CA GLN A 63 -21.96 3.45 -19.31
C GLN A 63 -21.69 1.94 -19.30
N GLU A 64 -20.48 1.51 -18.96
CA GLU A 64 -20.13 0.09 -18.82
C GLU A 64 -20.97 -0.63 -17.74
N ILE A 65 -21.22 0.03 -16.61
CA ILE A 65 -22.11 -0.46 -15.54
C ILE A 65 -23.56 -0.59 -16.04
N LEU A 66 -24.03 0.39 -16.80
CA LEU A 66 -25.39 0.39 -17.34
C LEU A 66 -25.59 -0.69 -18.41
N ASP A 67 -24.58 -0.91 -19.26
CA ASP A 67 -24.58 -1.97 -20.26
C ASP A 67 -24.60 -3.36 -19.60
N GLU A 68 -23.86 -3.54 -18.50
CA GLU A 68 -23.92 -4.76 -17.68
C GLU A 68 -25.33 -4.97 -17.10
N ALA A 69 -25.94 -3.93 -16.53
CA ALA A 69 -27.29 -4.00 -15.99
C ALA A 69 -28.34 -4.36 -17.07
N GLU A 70 -28.23 -3.78 -18.26
CA GLU A 70 -29.08 -4.15 -19.40
C GLU A 70 -28.87 -5.61 -19.80
N ALA A 71 -27.62 -6.07 -19.89
CA ALA A 71 -27.29 -7.46 -20.23
C ALA A 71 -27.84 -8.46 -19.19
N MET A 72 -27.91 -8.06 -17.92
CA MET A 72 -28.52 -8.84 -16.84
C MET A 72 -30.05 -8.77 -16.82
N GLY A 73 -30.66 -7.92 -17.65
CA GLY A 73 -32.11 -7.74 -17.70
C GLY A 73 -32.66 -6.98 -16.50
N VAL A 74 -31.85 -6.11 -15.88
CA VAL A 74 -32.30 -5.21 -14.82
C VAL A 74 -33.42 -4.31 -15.38
N PRO A 75 -34.62 -4.28 -14.75
CA PRO A 75 -35.69 -3.42 -15.21
C PRO A 75 -35.31 -1.94 -15.12
N ASN A 76 -35.76 -1.12 -16.06
CA ASN A 76 -35.36 0.29 -16.13
C ASN A 76 -35.79 1.11 -14.92
N ALA A 77 -36.74 0.64 -14.10
CA ALA A 77 -37.07 1.31 -12.85
C ALA A 77 -35.87 1.44 -11.89
N PHE A 78 -34.91 0.54 -11.96
CA PHE A 78 -33.70 0.52 -11.13
C PHE A 78 -32.50 1.20 -11.79
N ILE A 79 -32.71 1.81 -12.96
CA ILE A 79 -31.72 2.58 -13.71
C ILE A 79 -32.03 4.08 -13.58
N ARG A 80 -31.00 4.91 -13.43
CA ARG A 80 -31.11 6.36 -13.28
C ARG A 80 -31.57 7.00 -14.57
N HIS A 81 -32.76 7.57 -14.49
CA HIS A 81 -33.38 8.34 -15.55
C HIS A 81 -32.99 9.81 -15.44
N TYR A 82 -32.10 10.28 -16.32
CA TYR A 82 -31.79 11.70 -16.48
C TYR A 82 -32.84 12.36 -17.38
N LEU A 83 -33.72 13.16 -16.77
CA LEU A 83 -34.97 13.57 -17.39
C LEU A 83 -34.80 14.53 -18.58
N ALA A 84 -33.68 15.26 -18.64
CA ALA A 84 -33.35 16.06 -19.81
C ALA A 84 -33.07 15.16 -21.02
N SER A 85 -32.24 14.12 -20.83
CA SER A 85 -31.96 13.13 -21.88
C SER A 85 -33.23 12.38 -22.29
N ASP A 86 -34.01 11.92 -21.33
CA ASP A 86 -35.26 11.21 -21.61
C ASP A 86 -36.28 12.05 -22.40
N LEU A 87 -36.29 13.38 -22.20
CA LEU A 87 -37.14 14.29 -22.99
C LEU A 87 -36.66 14.40 -24.44
N GLU A 88 -35.35 14.44 -24.65
CA GLU A 88 -34.72 14.54 -25.98
C GLU A 88 -34.91 13.25 -26.78
N GLU A 89 -34.78 12.11 -26.12
CA GLU A 89 -35.02 10.78 -26.68
C GLU A 89 -36.51 10.46 -26.88
N GLY A 90 -37.40 11.25 -26.28
CA GLY A 90 -38.85 11.07 -26.37
C GLY A 90 -39.41 9.96 -25.48
N LYS A 91 -38.65 9.55 -24.44
CA LYS A 91 -39.08 8.61 -23.39
C LYS A 91 -40.11 9.25 -22.44
N ILE A 92 -40.07 10.57 -22.25
CA ILE A 92 -41.09 11.31 -21.49
C ILE A 92 -41.89 12.27 -22.38
N ALA A 93 -43.16 12.49 -22.03
CA ALA A 93 -44.03 13.36 -22.80
C ALA A 93 -43.60 14.84 -22.68
N LYS A 94 -43.80 15.60 -23.77
CA LYS A 94 -43.56 17.05 -23.74
C LYS A 94 -44.45 17.71 -22.67
N PRO A 95 -43.87 18.55 -21.79
CA PRO A 95 -44.61 19.21 -20.73
C PRO A 95 -45.78 20.05 -21.26
N ALA A 96 -46.81 20.23 -20.43
CA ALA A 96 -47.96 21.07 -20.77
C ALA A 96 -47.50 22.46 -21.22
N LYS A 97 -48.13 23.03 -22.27
CA LYS A 97 -47.78 24.36 -22.82
C LYS A 97 -47.71 25.50 -21.80
N ALA A 98 -48.38 25.35 -20.65
CA ALA A 98 -48.34 26.30 -19.55
C ALA A 98 -46.99 26.34 -18.82
N LEU A 99 -46.19 25.27 -18.87
CA LEU A 99 -44.86 25.16 -18.30
C LEU A 99 -43.81 25.40 -19.39
N LYS A 100 -42.92 26.38 -19.20
CA LYS A 100 -41.81 26.68 -20.13
C LYS A 100 -40.58 25.84 -19.78
N ILE A 101 -40.75 24.51 -19.78
CA ILE A 101 -39.66 23.60 -19.43
C ILE A 101 -38.55 23.67 -20.49
N LYS A 102 -37.30 23.76 -20.03
CA LYS A 102 -36.09 23.78 -20.86
C LYS A 102 -34.93 23.14 -20.10
N ASN A 103 -33.90 22.72 -20.82
CA ASN A 103 -32.67 22.25 -20.19
C ASN A 103 -32.02 23.37 -19.37
N ALA A 104 -31.43 22.98 -18.25
CA ALA A 104 -30.57 23.80 -17.42
C ALA A 104 -29.46 22.91 -16.86
N THR A 105 -28.33 23.51 -16.49
CA THR A 105 -27.20 22.81 -15.90
C THR A 105 -27.06 23.23 -14.44
N ASN A 106 -26.71 22.28 -13.57
CA ASN A 106 -26.40 22.56 -12.17
C ASN A 106 -24.93 22.99 -12.01
N ALA A 107 -24.51 23.29 -10.78
CA ALA A 107 -23.15 23.72 -10.47
C ALA A 107 -22.07 22.65 -10.74
N GLU A 108 -22.46 21.39 -10.98
CA GLU A 108 -21.60 20.23 -11.27
C GLU A 108 -21.73 19.76 -12.72
N GLY A 109 -22.15 20.63 -13.65
CA GLY A 109 -22.22 20.25 -15.07
C GLY A 109 -23.42 19.36 -15.47
N VAL A 110 -24.18 18.82 -14.51
CA VAL A 110 -25.30 17.91 -14.80
C VAL A 110 -26.47 18.63 -15.46
N VAL A 111 -26.94 18.09 -16.59
CA VAL A 111 -28.06 18.65 -17.36
C VAL A 111 -29.40 18.08 -16.88
N GLY A 112 -30.31 18.96 -16.48
CA GLY A 112 -31.66 18.62 -16.02
C GLY A 112 -32.72 19.55 -16.61
N LEU A 113 -33.98 19.37 -16.20
CA LEU A 113 -35.12 20.15 -16.67
C LEU A 113 -35.44 21.29 -15.70
N SER A 114 -35.48 22.52 -16.21
CA SER A 114 -35.99 23.67 -15.45
C SER A 114 -37.33 24.15 -15.97
N THR A 115 -38.28 24.41 -15.06
CA THR A 115 -39.58 25.02 -15.41
C THR A 115 -39.46 26.47 -15.89
N GLY A 116 -38.29 27.10 -15.73
CA GLY A 116 -38.17 28.55 -15.76
C GLY A 116 -39.03 29.21 -14.68
N LYS A 117 -39.12 30.54 -14.71
CA LYS A 117 -39.99 31.30 -13.82
C LYS A 117 -41.46 31.07 -14.20
N VAL A 118 -42.24 30.52 -13.29
CA VAL A 118 -43.66 30.17 -13.48
C VAL A 118 -44.47 30.55 -12.23
N ASN A 119 -45.76 30.82 -12.41
CA ASN A 119 -46.70 30.96 -11.30
C ASN A 119 -46.77 29.62 -10.53
N LEU A 120 -46.54 29.68 -9.21
CA LEU A 120 -46.44 28.50 -8.35
C LEU A 120 -47.79 27.79 -8.14
N ALA A 121 -48.92 28.49 -8.24
CA ALA A 121 -50.25 27.85 -8.21
C ALA A 121 -50.53 27.07 -9.50
N THR A 122 -50.07 27.55 -10.65
CA THR A 122 -50.10 26.78 -11.91
C THR A 122 -49.25 25.52 -11.78
N LEU A 123 -48.04 25.64 -11.23
CA LEU A 123 -47.14 24.50 -11.02
C LEU A 123 -47.76 23.45 -10.08
N ALA A 124 -48.36 23.89 -8.97
CA ALA A 124 -49.05 23.01 -8.01
C ALA A 124 -50.26 22.27 -8.59
N ASN A 125 -50.89 22.81 -9.64
CA ASN A 125 -52.04 22.18 -10.31
C ASN A 125 -51.66 21.36 -11.56
N THR A 126 -50.38 21.32 -11.95
CA THR A 126 -49.94 20.67 -13.20
C THR A 126 -49.13 19.41 -12.88
N LYS A 127 -49.58 18.24 -13.33
CA LYS A 127 -48.77 17.01 -13.32
C LYS A 127 -47.68 17.13 -14.40
N ILE A 128 -46.44 16.92 -14.02
CA ILE A 128 -45.29 16.79 -14.92
C ILE A 128 -45.05 15.31 -15.11
N ASP A 129 -45.05 14.87 -16.37
CA ASP A 129 -44.75 13.48 -16.71
C ASP A 129 -43.27 13.19 -16.47
N LEU A 130 -42.97 12.10 -15.78
CA LEU A 130 -41.61 11.62 -15.50
C LEU A 130 -41.27 10.36 -16.30
N GLY A 131 -42.22 9.79 -17.04
CA GLY A 131 -41.98 8.63 -17.91
C GLY A 131 -42.52 7.31 -17.39
N LYS A 132 -42.16 6.25 -18.10
CA LYS A 132 -42.52 4.86 -17.81
C LYS A 132 -41.37 4.14 -17.13
N PHE A 133 -41.69 3.49 -16.02
CA PHE A 133 -40.77 2.72 -15.20
C PHE A 133 -41.30 1.29 -15.14
N ASP A 134 -40.57 0.35 -15.73
CA ASP A 134 -40.83 -1.07 -15.63
C ASP A 134 -40.06 -1.62 -14.43
N PHE A 135 -40.82 -2.16 -13.47
CA PHE A 135 -40.29 -2.82 -12.28
C PHE A 135 -40.06 -4.32 -12.50
N GLY A 136 -40.53 -4.88 -13.63
CA GLY A 136 -40.47 -6.32 -13.88
C GLY A 136 -41.19 -7.10 -12.77
N GLU A 137 -40.51 -8.11 -12.22
CA GLU A 137 -40.96 -8.90 -11.07
C GLU A 137 -40.39 -8.42 -9.72
N TYR A 138 -39.54 -7.39 -9.74
CA TYR A 138 -38.85 -6.87 -8.56
C TYR A 138 -39.72 -5.85 -7.83
N SER A 139 -39.42 -5.62 -6.55
CA SER A 139 -40.09 -4.60 -5.73
C SER A 139 -39.10 -3.51 -5.31
N PRO A 140 -39.50 -2.22 -5.37
CA PRO A 140 -38.62 -1.14 -4.98
C PRO A 140 -38.53 -0.97 -3.47
N ALA A 141 -37.36 -0.55 -2.98
CA ALA A 141 -37.18 -0.11 -1.60
C ALA A 141 -37.35 1.40 -1.46
N ASN A 142 -36.53 2.19 -2.14
CA ASN A 142 -36.61 3.64 -2.12
C ASN A 142 -36.88 4.20 -3.52
N LEU A 143 -37.63 5.30 -3.59
CA LEU A 143 -37.58 6.24 -4.71
C LEU A 143 -36.47 7.24 -4.41
N VAL A 144 -35.43 7.28 -5.25
CA VAL A 144 -34.31 8.21 -5.15
C VAL A 144 -34.44 9.27 -6.25
N TYR A 145 -34.35 10.55 -5.90
CA TYR A 145 -34.52 11.65 -6.85
C TYR A 145 -33.63 12.87 -6.54
N ASN A 146 -33.26 13.58 -7.61
CA ASN A 146 -32.33 14.73 -7.55
C ASN A 146 -33.04 16.01 -7.99
N PHE A 147 -33.87 16.61 -7.12
CA PHE A 147 -34.63 17.83 -7.47
C PHE A 147 -34.20 19.02 -6.62
N ALA A 148 -34.25 20.22 -7.22
CA ALA A 148 -33.98 21.49 -6.53
C ALA A 148 -35.05 22.55 -6.82
N ALA A 149 -35.22 23.48 -5.88
CA ALA A 149 -36.12 24.62 -6.00
C ALA A 149 -35.31 25.91 -5.94
N GLY A 150 -35.73 26.97 -6.64
CA GLY A 150 -35.01 28.24 -6.59
C GLY A 150 -34.95 28.85 -5.17
N LYS A 151 -33.92 29.65 -4.88
CA LYS A 151 -33.60 30.30 -3.58
C LYS A 151 -34.74 30.71 -2.62
N LYS A 152 -35.92 31.08 -3.12
CA LYS A 152 -37.08 31.52 -2.30
C LYS A 152 -38.29 30.61 -2.38
N VAL A 153 -38.17 29.48 -3.05
CA VAL A 153 -39.26 28.53 -3.28
C VAL A 153 -39.10 27.40 -2.29
N LYS A 154 -39.94 27.37 -1.26
CA LYS A 154 -40.05 26.24 -0.33
C LYS A 154 -41.31 25.46 -0.68
N GLY A 155 -41.22 24.14 -0.68
CA GLY A 155 -42.34 23.28 -1.05
C GLY A 155 -41.95 21.81 -1.02
N LYS A 156 -42.91 20.98 -1.45
CA LYS A 156 -42.77 19.54 -1.53
C LYS A 156 -43.08 19.04 -2.93
N VAL A 157 -42.51 17.89 -3.27
CA VAL A 157 -42.85 17.13 -4.47
C VAL A 157 -43.78 15.98 -4.08
N TYR A 158 -44.76 15.70 -4.93
CA TYR A 158 -45.70 14.59 -4.78
C TYR A 158 -45.64 13.75 -6.04
N PHE A 159 -45.49 12.45 -5.91
CA PHE A 159 -45.40 11.51 -7.03
C PHE A 159 -46.68 10.70 -7.19
N TYR A 160 -47.06 10.41 -8.43
CA TYR A 160 -48.32 9.78 -8.80
C TYR A 160 -48.09 8.63 -9.79
N LEU A 161 -48.82 7.54 -9.63
CA LEU A 161 -48.80 6.36 -10.51
C LEU A 161 -50.00 6.35 -11.44
N ASP A 162 -49.79 5.96 -12.70
CA ASP A 162 -50.83 5.57 -13.66
C ASP A 162 -51.99 6.57 -13.80
N GLY A 163 -51.70 7.87 -13.62
CA GLY A 163 -52.67 8.96 -13.69
C GLY A 163 -53.51 9.19 -12.43
N SER A 164 -53.29 8.43 -11.35
CA SER A 164 -53.95 8.60 -10.04
C SER A 164 -53.90 10.04 -9.54
N ASP A 165 -54.95 10.49 -8.86
CA ASP A 165 -55.00 11.78 -8.17
C ASP A 165 -54.51 11.73 -6.72
N GLU A 166 -54.30 10.53 -6.19
CA GLU A 166 -53.63 10.29 -4.91
C GLU A 166 -52.14 10.07 -5.14
N ALA A 167 -51.32 10.82 -4.40
CA ALA A 167 -49.88 10.67 -4.46
C ALA A 167 -49.45 9.38 -3.74
N PHE A 168 -48.53 8.62 -4.32
CA PHE A 168 -47.97 7.43 -3.67
C PHE A 168 -46.78 7.76 -2.77
N ALA A 169 -46.10 8.87 -3.07
CA ALA A 169 -44.93 9.33 -2.32
C ALA A 169 -44.92 10.85 -2.24
N GLU A 170 -44.39 11.35 -1.13
CA GLU A 170 -44.20 12.77 -0.84
C GLU A 170 -42.72 13.00 -0.49
N GLY A 171 -42.10 13.97 -1.16
CA GLY A 171 -40.68 14.27 -1.02
C GLY A 171 -40.41 15.74 -0.71
N VAL A 172 -39.27 15.99 -0.07
CA VAL A 172 -38.76 17.35 0.12
C VAL A 172 -37.97 17.80 -1.11
N VAL A 173 -37.91 19.11 -1.37
CA VAL A 173 -37.05 19.66 -2.43
C VAL A 173 -36.16 20.73 -1.81
N LYS A 174 -34.84 20.56 -1.94
CA LYS A 174 -33.89 21.52 -1.36
C LYS A 174 -33.84 22.80 -2.20
N ARG A 175 -33.62 23.92 -1.51
CA ARG A 175 -33.50 25.25 -2.13
C ARG A 175 -32.08 25.45 -2.65
N SER A 176 -31.94 26.02 -3.86
CA SER A 176 -30.67 26.45 -4.40
C SER A 176 -30.15 27.67 -3.64
N ASN A 177 -28.83 27.79 -3.49
CA ASN A 177 -28.19 28.96 -2.87
C ASN A 177 -28.13 30.15 -3.85
N ASP A 178 -27.04 30.93 -3.84
CA ASP A 178 -26.82 32.08 -4.73
C ASP A 178 -26.66 31.69 -6.21
N ASP A 179 -26.35 30.41 -6.48
CA ASP A 179 -26.20 29.85 -7.83
C ASP A 179 -27.55 29.56 -8.52
N PRO A 180 -27.67 29.76 -9.85
CA PRO A 180 -28.82 29.34 -10.63
C PRO A 180 -29.33 27.92 -10.34
N TRP A 181 -28.49 26.92 -9.98
CA TRP A 181 -28.84 25.59 -9.42
C TRP A 181 -27.62 24.93 -8.72
N ALA A 182 -27.58 24.89 -7.39
CA ALA A 182 -26.52 24.19 -6.65
C ALA A 182 -26.53 22.67 -6.90
N LYS A 183 -25.44 21.96 -6.53
CA LYS A 183 -25.37 20.48 -6.46
C LYS A 183 -26.66 19.90 -5.88
N THR A 184 -27.29 19.01 -6.63
CA THR A 184 -28.46 18.28 -6.15
C THR A 184 -28.02 17.15 -5.23
N LYS A 185 -28.90 16.75 -4.32
CA LYS A 185 -28.68 15.64 -3.41
C LYS A 185 -29.61 14.49 -3.83
N SER A 186 -29.13 13.25 -3.74
CA SER A 186 -29.93 12.05 -4.00
C SER A 186 -30.91 11.83 -2.85
N LEU A 187 -32.10 12.43 -2.89
CA LEU A 187 -33.08 12.30 -1.81
C LEU A 187 -33.86 10.99 -1.94
N ALA A 188 -34.05 10.27 -0.84
CA ALA A 188 -34.75 8.99 -0.79
C ALA A 188 -36.11 9.08 -0.08
N ILE A 189 -37.08 8.31 -0.59
CA ILE A 189 -38.38 8.07 0.03
C ILE A 189 -38.60 6.57 0.10
N ASP A 190 -38.86 6.03 1.29
CA ASP A 190 -39.24 4.63 1.47
C ASP A 190 -40.59 4.37 0.78
N VAL A 191 -40.59 3.41 -0.16
CA VAL A 191 -41.75 3.00 -0.96
C VAL A 191 -41.96 1.48 -0.94
N ARG A 192 -41.29 0.76 -0.01
CA ARG A 192 -41.33 -0.72 0.09
C ARG A 192 -42.75 -1.28 0.13
N ASP A 193 -43.62 -0.62 0.87
CA ASP A 193 -45.01 -1.06 1.08
C ASP A 193 -45.85 -1.06 -0.20
N LEU A 194 -45.42 -0.35 -1.25
CA LEU A 194 -46.16 -0.26 -2.51
C LEU A 194 -46.05 -1.52 -3.35
N LYS A 195 -44.96 -2.30 -3.20
CA LYS A 195 -44.71 -3.56 -3.93
C LYS A 195 -44.99 -3.42 -5.43
N LEU A 196 -44.44 -2.34 -6.01
CA LEU A 196 -44.65 -2.01 -7.42
C LEU A 196 -44.01 -3.09 -8.30
N THR A 197 -44.77 -3.56 -9.30
CA THR A 197 -44.32 -4.54 -10.31
C THR A 197 -44.81 -4.13 -11.70
N GLY A 198 -44.09 -4.57 -12.74
CA GLY A 198 -44.39 -4.29 -14.15
C GLY A 198 -44.30 -2.81 -14.52
N GLU A 199 -44.82 -2.44 -15.69
CA GLU A 199 -44.76 -1.07 -16.19
C GLU A 199 -45.71 -0.11 -15.43
N LYS A 200 -45.17 1.03 -15.01
CA LYS A 200 -45.88 2.13 -14.34
C LYS A 200 -45.56 3.47 -14.98
N GLN A 201 -46.60 4.28 -15.21
CA GLN A 201 -46.41 5.69 -15.58
C GLN A 201 -46.23 6.52 -14.32
N ILE A 202 -45.12 7.25 -14.22
CA ILE A 202 -44.83 8.12 -13.08
C ILE A 202 -44.99 9.58 -13.50
N SER A 203 -45.62 10.36 -12.63
CA SER A 203 -45.71 11.82 -12.77
C SER A 203 -45.53 12.50 -11.42
N MET A 204 -45.21 13.79 -11.42
CA MET A 204 -45.05 14.57 -10.20
C MET A 204 -45.85 15.88 -10.20
N LYS A 205 -46.11 16.41 -9.01
CA LYS A 205 -46.48 17.82 -8.79
C LYS A 205 -45.54 18.44 -7.78
N PHE A 206 -45.18 19.69 -8.00
CA PHE A 206 -44.50 20.48 -6.99
C PHE A 206 -45.46 21.50 -6.37
N VAL A 207 -45.61 21.46 -5.05
CA VAL A 207 -46.51 22.35 -4.32
C VAL A 207 -45.68 23.22 -3.38
N ALA A 208 -45.65 24.52 -3.67
CA ALA A 208 -44.95 25.49 -2.85
C ALA A 208 -45.76 25.85 -1.59
N ASP A 209 -45.09 26.01 -0.45
CA ASP A 209 -45.70 26.41 0.81
C ASP A 209 -46.44 27.76 0.67
N SER A 210 -45.93 28.66 -0.18
CA SER A 210 -46.50 30.00 -0.40
C SER A 210 -47.86 29.99 -1.08
N VAL A 211 -48.24 28.88 -1.75
CA VAL A 211 -49.52 28.78 -2.47
C VAL A 211 -50.54 27.91 -1.72
N LEU A 212 -50.24 27.51 -0.49
CA LEU A 212 -51.16 26.78 0.36
C LEU A 212 -52.02 27.72 1.21
N ASN A 213 -53.31 27.42 1.30
CA ASN A 213 -54.19 27.98 2.31
C ASN A 213 -53.85 27.40 3.69
N GLY A 214 -54.37 28.02 4.76
CA GLY A 214 -54.17 27.52 6.14
C GLY A 214 -54.76 26.12 6.39
N ASP A 215 -55.60 25.60 5.49
CA ASP A 215 -56.16 24.25 5.51
C ASP A 215 -55.39 23.25 4.62
N GLY A 216 -54.27 23.67 4.00
CA GLY A 216 -53.44 22.85 3.13
C GLY A 216 -53.95 22.72 1.69
N THR A 217 -55.06 23.37 1.32
CA THR A 217 -55.55 23.39 -0.07
C THR A 217 -54.79 24.40 -0.92
N ILE A 218 -54.69 24.15 -2.24
CA ILE A 218 -54.00 25.07 -3.15
C ILE A 218 -54.85 26.33 -3.36
N ASN A 219 -54.28 27.50 -3.06
CA ASN A 219 -54.85 28.79 -3.43
C ASN A 219 -54.63 29.06 -4.92
N SER A 220 -55.60 28.72 -5.76
CA SER A 220 -55.54 28.97 -7.22
C SER A 220 -55.41 30.45 -7.60
N ALA A 221 -55.64 31.38 -6.67
CA ALA A 221 -55.46 32.83 -6.91
C ALA A 221 -54.06 33.34 -6.52
N ALA A 222 -53.19 32.49 -5.95
CA ALA A 222 -51.84 32.89 -5.57
C ALA A 222 -51.01 33.31 -6.80
N THR A 223 -50.27 34.42 -6.65
CA THR A 223 -49.49 35.02 -7.74
C THR A 223 -47.99 34.82 -7.60
N ASP A 224 -47.54 34.12 -6.54
CA ASP A 224 -46.13 33.84 -6.31
C ASP A 224 -45.51 33.12 -7.50
N GLU A 225 -44.30 33.55 -7.85
CA GLU A 225 -43.56 32.99 -8.97
C GLU A 225 -42.29 32.32 -8.46
N GLY A 226 -41.95 31.19 -9.08
CA GLY A 226 -40.76 30.44 -8.74
C GLY A 226 -40.32 29.56 -9.90
N LYS A 227 -39.25 28.81 -9.66
CA LYS A 227 -38.68 27.86 -10.61
C LYS A 227 -38.22 26.62 -9.85
N ILE A 228 -38.34 25.46 -10.48
CA ILE A 228 -37.75 24.21 -10.01
C ILE A 228 -36.82 23.64 -11.08
N TYR A 229 -35.96 22.74 -10.63
CA TYR A 229 -35.00 21.96 -11.41
C TYR A 229 -35.21 20.49 -11.08
N ILE A 230 -35.36 19.68 -12.13
CA ILE A 230 -35.74 18.28 -12.08
C ILE A 230 -34.66 17.52 -12.86
N GLU A 231 -33.72 16.90 -12.15
CA GLU A 231 -32.53 16.29 -12.76
C GLU A 231 -32.78 14.84 -13.13
N SER A 232 -32.92 13.98 -12.13
CA SER A 232 -33.00 12.55 -12.31
C SER A 232 -33.79 11.84 -11.21
N LEU A 233 -34.18 10.59 -11.48
CA LEU A 233 -34.73 9.67 -10.49
C LEU A 233 -34.48 8.20 -10.86
N PHE A 234 -34.54 7.33 -9.87
CA PHE A 234 -34.60 5.87 -10.00
C PHE A 234 -35.17 5.24 -8.72
N PHE A 235 -35.32 3.92 -8.72
CA PHE A 235 -35.67 3.16 -7.54
C PHE A 235 -34.51 2.27 -7.10
N THR A 236 -34.31 2.12 -5.80
CA THR A 236 -33.48 1.02 -5.26
C THR A 236 -34.33 -0.25 -5.18
N GLU A 237 -33.73 -1.42 -5.27
CA GLU A 237 -34.44 -2.70 -5.16
C GLU A 237 -34.49 -3.18 -3.69
N SER A 238 -35.57 -3.88 -3.31
CA SER A 238 -35.87 -4.27 -1.93
C SER A 238 -35.31 -5.63 -1.52
N SER A 239 -34.03 -5.91 -1.81
CA SER A 239 -33.29 -7.09 -1.31
C SER A 239 -32.30 -6.77 -0.19
N THR A 240 -31.93 -5.50 -0.04
CA THR A 240 -30.90 -5.04 0.91
C THR A 240 -31.54 -4.24 2.06
N PRO A 241 -31.17 -4.48 3.33
CA PRO A 241 -31.59 -3.64 4.44
C PRO A 241 -31.16 -2.18 4.26
N VAL A 242 -32.00 -1.24 4.67
CA VAL A 242 -31.72 0.19 4.65
C VAL A 242 -31.51 0.68 6.08
N VAL A 243 -30.38 1.31 6.36
CA VAL A 243 -30.09 2.01 7.61
C VAL A 243 -30.25 3.51 7.38
N SER A 244 -31.27 4.11 7.99
CA SER A 244 -31.50 5.54 7.93
C SER A 244 -31.17 6.26 9.24
N PHE A 245 -30.65 7.48 9.13
CA PHE A 245 -30.30 8.33 10.26
C PHE A 245 -31.11 9.63 10.21
N ASP A 246 -31.80 9.92 11.31
CA ASP A 246 -32.48 11.20 11.54
C ASP A 246 -31.65 11.99 12.56
N ILE A 247 -30.79 12.89 12.06
CA ILE A 247 -29.85 13.64 12.91
C ILE A 247 -30.53 14.88 13.48
N ASP A 248 -30.32 15.13 14.77
CA ASP A 248 -30.78 16.35 15.42
C ASP A 248 -29.97 17.56 14.94
N LYS A 249 -30.56 18.25 13.98
CA LYS A 249 -30.02 19.45 13.32
C LYS A 249 -29.84 20.65 14.26
N GLU A 250 -30.45 20.62 15.45
CA GLU A 250 -30.23 21.66 16.47
C GLU A 250 -28.89 21.45 17.20
N VAL A 251 -28.33 20.24 17.16
CA VAL A 251 -27.02 19.92 17.76
C VAL A 251 -25.91 19.95 16.71
N ASN A 252 -26.02 19.14 15.66
CA ASN A 252 -25.05 19.08 14.56
C ASN A 252 -25.74 18.67 13.26
N THR A 253 -25.14 19.01 12.12
CA THR A 253 -25.62 18.59 10.80
C THR A 253 -24.71 17.51 10.21
N VAL A 254 -25.24 16.70 9.29
CA VAL A 254 -24.42 15.72 8.54
C VAL A 254 -23.25 16.41 7.82
N ASP A 255 -23.47 17.59 7.24
CA ASP A 255 -22.41 18.37 6.59
C ASP A 255 -21.30 18.78 7.60
N SER A 256 -21.67 19.10 8.86
CA SER A 256 -20.70 19.39 9.94
C SER A 256 -19.94 18.15 10.42
N ILE A 257 -20.58 16.99 10.42
CA ILE A 257 -19.95 15.71 10.74
C ILE A 257 -18.92 15.36 9.66
N ASN A 258 -19.35 15.40 8.39
CA ASN A 258 -18.50 15.10 7.23
C ASN A 258 -17.36 16.10 7.01
N GLY A 259 -17.54 17.35 7.48
CA GLY A 259 -16.52 18.39 7.45
C GLY A 259 -15.56 18.39 8.64
N SER A 260 -15.61 17.40 9.53
CA SER A 260 -14.73 17.30 10.71
C SER A 260 -13.32 16.84 10.30
N PRO A 261 -12.26 17.64 10.49
CA PRO A 261 -10.91 17.27 10.05
C PRO A 261 -10.33 16.03 10.75
N VAL A 262 -10.73 15.80 12.01
CA VAL A 262 -10.24 14.71 12.87
C VAL A 262 -11.38 13.82 13.39
N HIS A 263 -12.54 13.88 12.72
CA HIS A 263 -13.71 13.03 12.96
C HIS A 263 -14.28 13.11 14.39
N SER A 264 -14.10 14.25 15.06
CA SER A 264 -14.52 14.48 16.44
C SER A 264 -15.94 15.05 16.55
N THR A 265 -16.51 15.56 15.45
CA THR A 265 -17.88 16.08 15.43
C THR A 265 -18.88 14.94 15.54
N MET A 266 -19.69 14.94 16.60
CA MET A 266 -20.73 13.94 16.88
C MET A 266 -22.13 14.43 16.51
N GLY A 267 -22.85 13.63 15.73
CA GLY A 267 -24.30 13.75 15.53
C GLY A 267 -25.07 12.89 16.53
N TYR A 268 -26.28 13.32 16.85
CA TYR A 268 -27.20 12.65 17.78
C TYR A 268 -28.55 12.47 17.09
N GLY A 269 -29.38 11.53 17.54
CA GLY A 269 -30.72 11.34 16.98
C GLY A 269 -31.11 9.87 16.91
N MET A 270 -31.79 9.49 15.83
CA MET A 270 -32.33 8.14 15.65
C MET A 270 -31.63 7.41 14.51
N MET A 271 -31.42 6.12 14.69
CA MET A 271 -31.08 5.19 13.62
C MET A 271 -32.27 4.25 13.39
N ASN A 272 -32.78 4.18 12.17
CA ASN A 272 -33.85 3.27 11.78
C ASN A 272 -33.29 2.22 10.83
N ILE A 273 -33.65 0.96 11.05
CA ILE A 273 -33.31 -0.14 10.17
C ILE A 273 -34.59 -0.68 9.58
N SER A 274 -34.62 -0.68 8.26
CA SER A 274 -35.72 -1.06 7.39
C SER A 274 -35.30 -2.29 6.60
N VAL A 275 -35.93 -3.44 6.81
CA VAL A 275 -35.54 -4.71 6.16
C VAL A 275 -36.57 -5.13 5.10
N PRO A 276 -36.15 -5.87 4.05
CA PRO A 276 -37.09 -6.53 3.14
C PRO A 276 -38.06 -7.45 3.88
N GLU A 277 -39.26 -7.63 3.34
CA GLU A 277 -40.25 -8.56 3.92
C GLU A 277 -39.69 -9.99 3.95
N GLY A 278 -39.62 -10.58 5.15
CA GLY A 278 -39.09 -11.93 5.33
C GLY A 278 -37.57 -12.03 5.25
N TYR A 279 -36.85 -10.90 5.35
CA TYR A 279 -35.39 -10.88 5.33
C TYR A 279 -34.80 -11.79 6.42
N VAL A 280 -33.93 -12.71 5.99
CA VAL A 280 -33.22 -13.64 6.86
C VAL A 280 -31.79 -13.13 7.05
N SER A 281 -31.39 -12.88 8.30
CA SER A 281 -30.04 -12.43 8.61
C SER A 281 -28.99 -13.43 8.07
N PRO A 282 -27.95 -12.97 7.35
CA PRO A 282 -26.86 -13.85 6.95
C PRO A 282 -26.02 -14.31 8.15
N VAL A 283 -26.12 -13.65 9.30
CA VAL A 283 -25.39 -13.96 10.54
C VAL A 283 -26.18 -14.96 11.39
N SER A 284 -27.33 -14.56 11.95
CA SER A 284 -28.11 -15.42 12.86
C SER A 284 -28.98 -16.47 12.18
N LYS A 285 -29.18 -16.37 10.86
CA LYS A 285 -30.13 -17.18 10.07
C LYS A 285 -31.59 -17.06 10.51
N ASN A 286 -31.92 -16.08 11.36
CA ASN A 286 -33.28 -15.78 11.78
C ASN A 286 -33.90 -14.69 10.89
N VAL A 287 -35.23 -14.72 10.80
CA VAL A 287 -35.99 -13.60 10.20
C VAL A 287 -35.90 -12.41 11.15
N VAL A 288 -35.49 -11.25 10.63
CA VAL A 288 -35.43 -9.99 11.37
C VAL A 288 -36.48 -9.02 10.83
N THR A 289 -36.79 -7.97 11.59
CA THR A 289 -37.83 -6.98 11.25
C THR A 289 -37.32 -5.56 11.41
N ASP A 290 -38.07 -4.60 10.87
CA ASP A 290 -37.81 -3.18 11.06
C ASP A 290 -37.65 -2.82 12.55
N LYS A 291 -36.67 -1.98 12.87
CA LYS A 291 -36.37 -1.56 14.24
C LYS A 291 -35.70 -0.18 14.26
N THR A 292 -36.03 0.60 15.29
CA THR A 292 -35.49 1.94 15.52
C THR A 292 -34.68 1.95 16.81
N TYR A 293 -33.58 2.70 16.81
CA TYR A 293 -32.61 2.80 17.90
C TYR A 293 -32.30 4.26 18.19
N GLU A 294 -32.12 4.59 19.47
CA GLU A 294 -31.60 5.88 19.91
C GLU A 294 -30.07 5.88 19.83
N LEU A 295 -29.49 6.95 19.28
CA LEU A 295 -28.05 7.13 19.19
C LEU A 295 -27.51 7.81 20.44
N ASP A 296 -26.43 7.25 21.00
CA ASP A 296 -25.50 8.02 21.83
C ASP A 296 -24.72 8.97 20.90
N TYR A 297 -24.16 8.47 19.78
CA TYR A 297 -23.66 9.33 18.71
C TYR A 297 -23.47 8.62 17.36
N ILE A 298 -23.33 9.40 16.31
CA ILE A 298 -22.68 9.04 15.04
C ILE A 298 -21.56 10.04 14.74
N ARG A 299 -20.39 9.57 14.30
CA ARG A 299 -19.28 10.44 13.88
C ARG A 299 -18.48 9.80 12.76
N GLY A 300 -17.63 10.59 12.12
CA GLY A 300 -16.68 10.07 11.13
C GLY A 300 -15.69 9.04 11.71
N ARG A 301 -15.05 8.27 10.85
CA ARG A 301 -13.92 7.40 11.20
C ARG A 301 -12.97 7.24 10.01
N GLY A 302 -11.90 6.49 10.23
CA GLY A 302 -11.03 5.99 9.17
C GLY A 302 -9.82 6.86 8.86
N ASN A 303 -8.81 6.17 8.32
CA ASN A 303 -7.64 6.62 7.58
C ASN A 303 -7.94 7.40 6.30
N SER A 304 -7.30 6.91 5.24
CA SER A 304 -7.42 7.33 3.84
C SER A 304 -8.87 7.42 3.35
N THR A 305 -9.77 6.53 3.79
CA THR A 305 -11.19 6.56 3.40
C THR A 305 -11.91 7.82 3.86
N TRP A 306 -11.49 8.44 4.98
CA TRP A 306 -12.10 9.68 5.41
C TRP A 306 -11.87 10.83 4.43
N LEU A 307 -10.77 10.81 3.68
CA LEU A 307 -10.46 11.88 2.73
C LEU A 307 -11.38 11.84 1.49
N GLN A 308 -12.15 10.78 1.32
CA GLN A 308 -12.94 10.51 0.12
C GLN A 308 -14.33 11.14 0.13
N SER A 309 -15.00 11.23 -1.01
CA SER A 309 -16.34 11.84 -1.13
C SER A 309 -17.40 11.08 -0.32
N LYS A 310 -17.25 9.74 -0.22
CA LYS A 310 -18.11 8.86 0.58
C LYS A 310 -17.46 8.52 1.92
N LYS A 311 -17.94 9.15 3.00
CA LYS A 311 -17.35 9.04 4.34
C LYS A 311 -17.77 7.75 5.05
N PRO A 312 -16.87 7.04 5.76
CA PRO A 312 -17.25 5.97 6.70
C PRO A 312 -17.61 6.54 8.09
N TYR A 313 -18.40 5.79 8.86
CA TYR A 313 -18.92 6.26 10.16
C TYR A 313 -18.71 5.26 11.30
N LYS A 314 -18.49 5.78 12.51
CA LYS A 314 -18.65 5.07 13.78
C LYS A 314 -20.01 5.45 14.37
N VAL A 315 -20.78 4.44 14.76
CA VAL A 315 -22.12 4.58 15.35
C VAL A 315 -22.09 4.01 16.76
N LYS A 316 -22.60 4.76 17.73
CA LYS A 316 -22.82 4.31 19.09
C LYS A 316 -24.29 4.48 19.47
N LEU A 317 -24.91 3.39 19.92
CA LEU A 317 -26.28 3.37 20.43
C LEU A 317 -26.32 3.73 21.90
N GLU A 318 -27.44 4.30 22.35
CA GLU A 318 -27.69 4.58 23.77
C GLU A 318 -27.67 3.28 24.60
N ASN A 319 -28.29 2.22 24.08
CA ASN A 319 -28.40 0.91 24.70
C ASN A 319 -27.77 -0.19 23.86
N SER A 320 -27.31 -1.26 24.52
CA SER A 320 -26.76 -2.43 23.82
C SER A 320 -27.91 -3.20 23.16
N GLU A 321 -27.83 -3.42 21.85
CA GLU A 321 -28.94 -3.94 21.07
C GLU A 321 -28.45 -4.89 19.97
N GLU A 322 -29.19 -5.97 19.70
CA GLU A 322 -28.96 -6.83 18.53
C GLU A 322 -29.34 -6.07 17.26
N ILE A 323 -28.48 -6.10 16.24
CA ILE A 323 -28.73 -5.49 14.93
C ILE A 323 -28.60 -6.53 13.82
N LEU A 324 -29.66 -6.70 13.03
CA LEU A 324 -29.67 -7.58 11.85
C LEU A 324 -29.15 -9.01 12.16
N GLY A 325 -29.40 -9.52 13.37
CA GLY A 325 -28.93 -10.83 13.81
C GLY A 325 -27.49 -10.89 14.34
N MET A 326 -26.76 -9.77 14.38
CA MET A 326 -25.46 -9.68 15.03
C MET A 326 -25.63 -9.47 16.55
N PRO A 327 -24.83 -10.15 17.40
CA PRO A 327 -24.90 -10.04 18.86
C PRO A 327 -24.96 -8.61 19.39
N ALA A 328 -25.68 -8.44 20.50
CA ALA A 328 -25.99 -7.13 21.05
C ALA A 328 -24.75 -6.31 21.41
N ASN A 329 -24.67 -5.08 20.91
CA ASN A 329 -23.62 -4.14 21.26
C ASN A 329 -24.10 -2.68 21.12
N LYS A 330 -23.35 -1.75 21.72
CA LYS A 330 -23.56 -0.31 21.50
C LYS A 330 -22.77 0.22 20.31
N HIS A 331 -21.62 -0.37 19.99
CA HIS A 331 -20.64 0.17 19.05
C HIS A 331 -20.65 -0.57 17.73
N TRP A 332 -20.83 0.18 16.65
CA TRP A 332 -20.97 -0.30 15.29
C TRP A 332 -20.17 0.57 14.33
N ALA A 333 -19.83 0.03 13.17
CA ALA A 333 -19.21 0.77 12.08
C ALA A 333 -20.03 0.64 10.80
N LEU A 334 -20.09 1.74 10.04
CA LEU A 334 -20.49 1.76 8.65
C LEU A 334 -19.23 1.94 7.82
N LEU A 335 -18.77 0.86 7.20
CA LEU A 335 -17.63 0.87 6.31
C LEU A 335 -18.13 1.25 4.91
N ALA A 336 -17.53 2.28 4.33
CA ALA A 336 -17.95 2.82 3.04
C ALA A 336 -17.54 1.91 1.87
N ASN A 337 -16.51 1.07 2.07
CA ASN A 337 -15.84 0.27 1.06
C ASN A 337 -15.57 1.09 -0.22
N TYR A 338 -15.19 2.37 -0.05
CA TYR A 338 -15.14 3.35 -1.14
C TYR A 338 -14.14 2.95 -2.22
N PHE A 339 -13.07 2.26 -1.80
CA PHE A 339 -12.01 1.80 -2.66
C PHE A 339 -12.26 0.41 -3.28
N ASP A 340 -13.15 -0.37 -2.67
CA ASP A 340 -13.48 -1.70 -3.15
C ASP A 340 -14.67 -1.63 -4.10
N TYR A 341 -14.38 -1.66 -5.40
CA TYR A 341 -15.43 -1.68 -6.41
C TYR A 341 -16.32 -2.92 -6.31
N THR A 342 -15.92 -4.04 -5.70
CA THR A 342 -16.86 -5.16 -5.46
C THR A 342 -17.78 -4.92 -4.27
N LEU A 343 -17.36 -4.09 -3.30
CA LEU A 343 -17.94 -3.95 -1.97
C LEU A 343 -17.93 -5.26 -1.13
N LEU A 344 -17.17 -6.29 -1.55
CA LEU A 344 -17.16 -7.63 -0.96
C LEU A 344 -15.88 -7.99 -0.21
N ARG A 345 -14.72 -7.39 -0.53
CA ARG A 345 -13.40 -7.89 -0.11
C ARG A 345 -13.26 -8.02 1.40
N ASN A 346 -13.68 -7.00 2.13
CA ASN A 346 -13.59 -6.99 3.59
C ASN A 346 -14.52 -8.06 4.21
N ARG A 347 -15.78 -8.13 3.75
CA ARG A 347 -16.74 -9.15 4.22
C ARG A 347 -16.32 -10.58 3.84
N TYR A 348 -15.72 -10.77 2.68
CA TYR A 348 -15.21 -12.08 2.26
C TYR A 348 -14.04 -12.52 3.14
N THR A 349 -13.14 -11.59 3.49
CA THR A 349 -12.06 -11.84 4.44
C THR A 349 -12.61 -12.25 5.81
N PHE A 350 -13.63 -11.56 6.32
CA PHE A 350 -14.27 -11.92 7.60
C PHE A 350 -14.87 -13.34 7.54
N TYR A 351 -15.53 -13.68 6.44
CA TYR A 351 -16.04 -15.05 6.24
C TYR A 351 -14.91 -16.10 6.26
N LEU A 352 -13.80 -15.84 5.56
CA LEU A 352 -12.68 -16.80 5.50
C LEU A 352 -12.02 -16.96 6.88
N ALA A 353 -11.76 -15.86 7.57
CA ALA A 353 -11.19 -15.85 8.92
C ALA A 353 -12.04 -16.64 9.94
N GLU A 354 -13.37 -16.44 9.91
CA GLU A 354 -14.32 -17.20 10.74
C GLU A 354 -14.23 -18.71 10.43
N LYS A 355 -14.18 -19.08 9.15
CA LYS A 355 -14.13 -20.49 8.72
C LYS A 355 -12.80 -21.17 8.97
N LEU A 356 -11.71 -20.41 9.08
CA LEU A 356 -10.39 -20.89 9.47
C LEU A 356 -10.19 -21.01 10.98
N GLY A 357 -11.15 -20.50 11.76
CA GLY A 357 -11.20 -20.69 13.20
C GLY A 357 -10.47 -19.61 14.01
N LEU A 358 -10.32 -18.38 13.50
CA LEU A 358 -9.92 -17.27 14.38
C LEU A 358 -11.02 -17.06 15.44
N ASP A 359 -10.61 -16.98 16.71
CA ASP A 359 -11.53 -16.97 17.87
C ASP A 359 -12.60 -15.87 17.79
N TYR A 360 -12.20 -14.69 17.32
CA TYR A 360 -13.13 -13.61 17.00
C TYR A 360 -12.84 -13.08 15.59
N THR A 361 -13.92 -12.86 14.84
CA THR A 361 -13.91 -12.15 13.56
C THR A 361 -15.19 -11.30 13.50
N PRO A 362 -15.10 -10.02 13.06
CA PRO A 362 -16.29 -9.17 13.02
C PRO A 362 -17.38 -9.75 12.12
N ASN A 363 -18.60 -9.81 12.62
CA ASN A 363 -19.77 -10.03 11.77
C ASN A 363 -20.11 -8.74 11.00
N SER A 364 -20.65 -8.91 9.80
CA SER A 364 -21.13 -7.77 9.01
C SER A 364 -22.25 -8.12 8.05
N VAL A 365 -23.02 -7.09 7.68
CA VAL A 365 -24.14 -7.17 6.74
C VAL A 365 -24.06 -5.99 5.77
N ALA A 366 -24.29 -6.25 4.47
CA ALA A 366 -24.43 -5.18 3.47
C ALA A 366 -25.75 -4.43 3.69
N VAL A 367 -25.69 -3.10 3.67
CA VAL A 367 -26.84 -2.21 3.91
C VAL A 367 -26.77 -1.02 2.98
N ASP A 368 -27.91 -0.44 2.61
CA ASP A 368 -27.96 0.89 2.01
C ASP A 368 -28.09 1.94 3.12
N VAL A 369 -27.43 3.09 2.99
CA VAL A 369 -27.48 4.16 4.00
C VAL A 369 -28.27 5.36 3.51
N VAL A 370 -29.12 5.91 4.38
CA VAL A 370 -29.82 7.18 4.17
C VAL A 370 -29.53 8.13 5.34
N MET A 371 -28.95 9.30 5.11
CA MET A 371 -28.73 10.30 6.16
C MET A 371 -29.61 11.53 5.94
N ASP A 372 -30.46 11.86 6.90
CA ASP A 372 -31.39 13.01 6.83
C ASP A 372 -32.22 13.04 5.52
N GLY A 373 -32.61 11.86 5.02
CA GLY A 373 -33.36 11.67 3.79
C GLY A 373 -32.53 11.72 2.50
N GLU A 374 -31.21 11.83 2.58
CA GLU A 374 -30.29 11.70 1.43
C GLU A 374 -29.71 10.28 1.38
N TYR A 375 -29.76 9.64 0.21
CA TYR A 375 -29.22 8.32 -0.07
C TYR A 375 -27.72 8.39 -0.28
N TYR A 376 -26.97 7.62 0.50
CA TYR A 376 -25.50 7.59 0.54
C TYR A 376 -24.91 6.37 -0.16
N GLY A 377 -25.75 5.48 -0.69
CA GLY A 377 -25.31 4.24 -1.33
C GLY A 377 -25.09 3.09 -0.36
N SER A 378 -24.37 2.08 -0.84
CA SER A 378 -24.14 0.81 -0.15
C SER A 378 -23.02 0.93 0.90
N TYR A 379 -23.19 0.33 2.06
CA TYR A 379 -22.18 0.25 3.13
C TYR A 379 -22.14 -1.16 3.69
N GLN A 380 -21.06 -1.49 4.37
CA GLN A 380 -20.98 -2.66 5.24
C GLN A 380 -21.22 -2.22 6.69
N LEU A 381 -22.38 -2.59 7.25
CA LEU A 381 -22.62 -2.47 8.68
C LEU A 381 -21.87 -3.59 9.40
N SER A 382 -20.94 -3.23 10.26
CA SER A 382 -19.99 -4.16 10.87
C SER A 382 -19.89 -3.97 12.37
N GLU A 383 -19.63 -5.07 13.05
CA GLU A 383 -19.01 -5.08 14.37
C GLU A 383 -17.63 -4.41 14.30
N THR A 384 -17.12 -3.90 15.42
CA THR A 384 -15.78 -3.28 15.50
C THR A 384 -14.81 -4.14 16.29
N VAL A 385 -13.51 -4.01 16.03
CA VAL A 385 -12.44 -4.57 16.87
C VAL A 385 -12.48 -3.87 18.23
N ARG A 386 -12.83 -4.63 19.28
CA ARG A 386 -12.90 -4.14 20.67
C ARG A 386 -13.03 -5.28 21.67
N ILE A 387 -12.63 -5.01 22.91
CA ILE A 387 -12.93 -5.84 24.09
C ILE A 387 -14.43 -5.66 24.44
N ASP A 388 -15.19 -6.75 24.40
CA ASP A 388 -16.62 -6.81 24.80
C ASP A 388 -17.13 -8.26 24.80
N GLU A 389 -18.31 -8.48 25.39
CA GLU A 389 -19.03 -9.76 25.32
C GLU A 389 -19.43 -10.06 23.85
N ASN A 390 -19.13 -11.25 23.33
CA ASN A 390 -19.32 -11.64 21.92
C ASN A 390 -18.46 -10.85 20.91
N ARG A 391 -17.34 -10.28 21.37
CA ARG A 391 -16.30 -9.66 20.52
C ARG A 391 -14.96 -10.31 20.87
N ILE A 392 -13.94 -9.50 21.18
CA ILE A 392 -12.73 -9.99 21.85
C ILE A 392 -13.09 -10.18 23.32
N GLU A 393 -13.53 -11.38 23.66
CA GLU A 393 -14.02 -11.73 25.00
C GLU A 393 -12.84 -12.01 25.95
N ILE A 394 -12.21 -10.94 26.42
CA ILE A 394 -11.12 -10.96 27.42
C ILE A 394 -11.46 -10.06 28.60
N ASP A 395 -10.70 -10.18 29.69
CA ASP A 395 -10.78 -9.24 30.81
C ASP A 395 -10.55 -7.79 30.33
N ASP A 396 -11.22 -6.81 30.93
CA ASP A 396 -10.97 -5.39 30.64
C ASP A 396 -10.25 -4.74 31.83
N LEU A 397 -9.00 -4.32 31.62
CA LEU A 397 -8.20 -3.66 32.65
C LEU A 397 -8.79 -2.31 33.08
N GLU A 398 -9.55 -1.65 32.21
CA GLU A 398 -10.21 -0.38 32.52
C GLU A 398 -11.33 -0.54 33.58
N GLU A 399 -11.82 -1.78 33.79
CA GLU A 399 -12.84 -2.11 34.79
C GLU A 399 -12.25 -2.62 36.13
N GLU A 400 -10.92 -2.71 36.26
CA GLU A 400 -10.27 -3.24 37.46
C GLU A 400 -10.07 -2.19 38.57
N GLU A 401 -10.39 -2.54 39.82
CA GLU A 401 -10.25 -1.62 40.97
C GLU A 401 -8.79 -1.40 41.41
N ASN A 402 -7.88 -2.34 41.15
CA ASN A 402 -6.46 -2.26 41.51
C ASN A 402 -5.56 -2.72 40.34
N PRO A 403 -5.43 -1.90 39.28
CA PRO A 403 -4.74 -2.27 38.05
C PRO A 403 -3.20 -2.36 38.18
N THR A 404 -2.61 -2.21 39.37
CA THR A 404 -1.18 -2.47 39.61
C THR A 404 -0.87 -3.83 40.22
N ASP A 405 -1.89 -4.62 40.56
CA ASP A 405 -1.69 -5.96 41.12
C ASP A 405 -1.05 -6.87 40.05
N PRO A 406 0.13 -7.47 40.32
CA PRO A 406 0.82 -8.35 39.36
C PRO A 406 -0.04 -9.53 38.87
N ASP A 407 -1.01 -10.00 39.66
CA ASP A 407 -1.92 -11.07 39.22
C ASP A 407 -3.00 -10.56 38.25
N LYS A 408 -3.28 -9.26 38.27
CA LYS A 408 -4.34 -8.59 37.48
C LYS A 408 -3.83 -8.08 36.13
N ILE A 409 -2.63 -7.53 36.09
CA ILE A 409 -2.03 -7.03 34.84
C ILE A 409 -1.62 -8.14 33.88
N THR A 410 -1.87 -9.42 34.20
CA THR A 410 -1.45 -10.54 33.34
C THR A 410 -2.27 -10.69 32.05
N GLY A 411 -3.22 -9.79 31.78
CA GLY A 411 -3.98 -9.70 30.54
C GLY A 411 -5.14 -8.71 30.63
N GLY A 412 -5.85 -8.60 29.51
CA GLY A 412 -6.81 -7.54 29.21
C GLY A 412 -6.27 -6.48 28.26
N TYR A 413 -5.31 -6.85 27.41
CA TYR A 413 -4.70 -5.96 26.43
C TYR A 413 -5.23 -6.22 25.03
N LEU A 414 -5.50 -5.13 24.31
CA LEU A 414 -5.66 -5.09 22.86
C LEU A 414 -4.49 -4.29 22.30
N LEU A 415 -3.79 -4.86 21.34
CA LEU A 415 -2.59 -4.30 20.74
C LEU A 415 -2.77 -4.17 19.23
N SER A 416 -2.04 -3.25 18.61
CA SER A 416 -2.06 -3.06 17.15
C SER A 416 -0.69 -2.68 16.57
N HIS A 417 -0.52 -2.80 15.25
CA HIS A 417 0.52 -2.06 14.53
C HIS A 417 -0.02 -0.69 14.10
N GLY A 418 0.87 0.31 14.12
CA GLY A 418 0.58 1.66 13.66
C GLY A 418 -0.16 2.54 14.68
N SER A 419 0.11 3.85 14.63
CA SER A 419 -0.65 4.87 15.34
C SER A 419 -1.64 5.56 14.39
N GLY A 420 -2.77 6.03 14.92
CA GLY A 420 -3.74 6.78 14.11
C GLY A 420 -3.20 8.16 13.75
N TRP A 421 -2.47 8.29 12.64
CA TRP A 421 -1.83 9.54 12.21
C TRP A 421 -2.80 10.73 12.07
N LEU A 422 -4.08 10.51 11.71
CA LEU A 422 -5.09 11.57 11.62
C LEU A 422 -5.56 12.10 12.98
N LYS A 423 -5.38 11.35 14.08
CA LYS A 423 -5.84 11.78 15.41
C LYS A 423 -4.82 12.65 16.14
N GLY A 424 -3.55 12.67 15.71
CA GLY A 424 -2.46 13.33 16.45
C GLY A 424 -2.25 12.79 17.86
N GLU A 425 -2.77 11.59 18.15
CA GLU A 425 -2.62 10.86 19.42
C GLU A 425 -1.63 9.72 19.17
N SER A 426 -0.45 9.79 19.79
CA SER A 426 0.49 8.66 19.84
C SER A 426 0.00 7.66 20.89
N LEU A 427 -0.42 6.48 20.45
CA LEU A 427 -0.66 5.37 21.37
C LEU A 427 0.67 4.94 22.01
N PRO A 428 0.70 4.63 23.32
CA PRO A 428 1.89 4.05 23.93
C PRO A 428 2.29 2.78 23.20
N THR A 429 3.60 2.55 23.09
CA THR A 429 4.14 1.36 22.41
C THR A 429 4.95 0.50 23.36
N VAL A 430 4.91 -0.81 23.14
CA VAL A 430 5.67 -1.84 23.86
C VAL A 430 6.41 -2.73 22.86
N GLY A 431 7.44 -3.45 23.29
CA GLY A 431 8.27 -4.27 22.40
C GLY A 431 9.35 -3.46 21.66
N ASN A 432 10.11 -4.11 20.77
CA ASN A 432 11.26 -3.51 20.09
C ASN A 432 11.34 -3.96 18.62
N GLY A 433 11.93 -3.13 17.76
CA GLY A 433 12.12 -3.48 16.35
C GLY A 433 10.80 -3.87 15.67
N ASP A 434 10.79 -5.00 14.97
CA ASP A 434 9.62 -5.52 14.23
C ASP A 434 8.51 -6.05 15.16
N THR A 435 8.77 -6.23 16.46
CA THR A 435 7.78 -6.67 17.47
C THR A 435 7.24 -5.49 18.30
N ARG A 436 7.48 -4.26 17.86
CA ARG A 436 6.93 -3.06 18.49
C ARG A 436 5.45 -2.91 18.17
N LEU A 437 4.62 -2.90 19.21
CA LEU A 437 3.15 -2.81 19.12
C LEU A 437 2.62 -1.59 19.85
N CYS A 438 1.57 -0.97 19.32
CA CYS A 438 0.75 0.04 19.99
C CYS A 438 -0.23 -0.63 20.97
N VAL A 439 -0.48 0.02 22.11
CA VAL A 439 -1.46 -0.41 23.10
C VAL A 439 -2.77 0.34 22.85
N GLU A 440 -3.76 -0.36 22.29
CA GLU A 440 -5.13 0.16 22.06
C GLU A 440 -5.98 0.08 23.32
N LYS A 441 -5.81 -1.00 24.09
CA LYS A 441 -6.40 -1.18 25.41
C LYS A 441 -5.40 -1.73 26.42
N PRO A 442 -5.39 -1.21 27.66
CA PRO A 442 -6.23 -0.10 28.16
C PRO A 442 -5.86 1.25 27.52
N GLU A 443 -6.83 2.17 27.44
CA GLU A 443 -6.64 3.55 27.00
C GLU A 443 -5.98 4.37 28.11
N TYR A 444 -4.98 5.17 27.75
CA TYR A 444 -4.29 6.06 28.69
C TYR A 444 -4.60 7.52 28.36
N ASP A 445 -5.13 8.24 29.33
CA ASP A 445 -5.43 9.67 29.21
C ASP A 445 -4.67 10.49 30.27
N SER A 446 -4.81 11.82 30.22
CA SER A 446 -4.19 12.74 31.19
C SER A 446 -4.60 12.53 32.66
N ASN A 447 -5.63 11.71 32.93
CA ASN A 447 -6.10 11.39 34.27
C ASN A 447 -5.62 10.01 34.74
N THR A 448 -4.97 9.23 33.87
CA THR A 448 -4.48 7.90 34.21
C THR A 448 -3.30 8.01 35.17
N ASP A 449 -3.26 7.14 36.19
CA ASP A 449 -2.17 7.12 37.15
C ASP A 449 -0.89 6.61 36.47
N GLU A 450 0.19 7.39 36.52
CA GLU A 450 1.46 7.06 35.86
C GLU A 450 2.09 5.77 36.42
N GLU A 451 1.86 5.42 37.69
CA GLU A 451 2.34 4.14 38.25
C GLU A 451 1.57 2.96 37.67
N VAL A 452 0.26 3.13 37.43
CA VAL A 452 -0.58 2.12 36.76
C VAL A 452 -0.13 1.94 35.32
N LYS A 453 -0.07 3.04 34.57
CA LYS A 453 0.37 3.04 33.17
C LYS A 453 1.74 2.37 33.01
N GLN A 454 2.72 2.74 33.83
CA GLN A 454 4.05 2.15 33.71
C GLN A 454 4.06 0.66 34.06
N ALA A 455 3.33 0.23 35.09
CA ALA A 455 3.25 -1.19 35.46
C ALA A 455 2.63 -2.05 34.35
N GLU A 456 1.59 -1.56 33.69
CA GLU A 456 0.92 -2.24 32.58
C GLU A 456 1.81 -2.31 31.32
N LEU A 457 2.48 -1.21 30.98
CA LEU A 457 3.41 -1.16 29.85
C LEU A 457 4.66 -2.02 30.08
N ASP A 458 5.22 -2.00 31.30
CA ASP A 458 6.37 -2.82 31.68
C ASP A 458 6.01 -4.31 31.59
N TYR A 459 4.84 -4.72 32.12
CA TYR A 459 4.40 -6.11 32.01
C TYR A 459 4.31 -6.57 30.56
N MET A 460 3.65 -5.80 29.70
CA MET A 460 3.47 -6.21 28.31
C MET A 460 4.81 -6.17 27.55
N GLY A 461 5.67 -5.20 27.82
CA GLY A 461 7.04 -5.15 27.28
C GLY A 461 7.87 -6.38 27.67
N ASP A 462 7.86 -6.76 28.95
CA ASP A 462 8.53 -7.95 29.47
C ASP A 462 7.93 -9.25 28.88
N TYR A 463 6.62 -9.29 28.64
CA TYR A 463 5.96 -10.42 28.03
C TYR A 463 6.36 -10.61 26.55
N LEU A 464 6.41 -9.53 25.77
CA LEU A 464 6.90 -9.57 24.39
C LEU A 464 8.38 -9.96 24.33
N ALA A 465 9.22 -9.45 25.23
CA ALA A 465 10.62 -9.84 25.32
C ALA A 465 10.81 -11.34 25.62
N GLN A 466 9.92 -11.94 26.43
CA GLN A 466 9.91 -13.39 26.67
C GLN A 466 9.53 -14.19 25.41
N ILE A 467 8.60 -13.68 24.59
CA ILE A 467 8.30 -14.30 23.29
C ILE A 467 9.53 -14.21 22.39
N ASP A 468 10.15 -13.04 22.27
CA ASP A 468 11.34 -12.82 21.44
C ASP A 468 12.48 -13.78 21.83
N GLU A 469 12.74 -13.95 23.14
CA GLU A 469 13.73 -14.89 23.65
C GLU A 469 13.36 -16.36 23.34
N ALA A 470 12.10 -16.75 23.55
CA ALA A 470 11.63 -18.11 23.29
C ALA A 470 11.68 -18.46 21.78
N VAL A 471 11.31 -17.51 20.93
CA VAL A 471 11.33 -17.63 19.46
C VAL A 471 12.77 -17.67 18.93
N ALA A 472 13.66 -16.83 19.45
CA ALA A 472 15.08 -16.86 19.08
C ALA A 472 15.73 -18.23 19.39
N ASN A 473 15.23 -18.93 20.41
CA ASN A 473 15.67 -20.27 20.82
C ASN A 473 14.77 -21.41 20.28
N ALA A 474 13.84 -21.13 19.37
CA ALA A 474 12.94 -22.15 18.83
C ALA A 474 13.71 -23.31 18.18
N GLY A 475 13.20 -24.52 18.32
CA GLY A 475 13.85 -25.75 17.84
C GLY A 475 15.06 -26.23 18.67
N SER A 476 15.48 -25.49 19.71
CA SER A 476 16.52 -25.93 20.63
C SER A 476 16.03 -27.08 21.53
N ASN A 477 16.92 -28.05 21.78
CA ASN A 477 16.68 -29.15 22.73
C ASN A 477 17.41 -28.95 24.06
N GLU A 478 17.88 -27.73 24.34
CA GLU A 478 18.59 -27.40 25.57
C GLU A 478 17.66 -27.35 26.79
N GLU A 479 18.14 -27.86 27.92
CA GLU A 479 17.38 -27.87 29.17
C GLU A 479 17.21 -26.44 29.70
N GLY A 480 15.97 -26.00 29.91
CA GLY A 480 15.64 -24.67 30.43
C GLY A 480 15.17 -23.67 29.37
N VAL A 481 15.14 -24.03 28.08
CA VAL A 481 14.52 -23.21 27.02
C VAL A 481 13.00 -23.22 27.19
N VAL A 482 12.39 -22.04 27.18
CA VAL A 482 10.93 -21.86 27.24
C VAL A 482 10.33 -22.23 25.87
N ASP A 483 9.28 -23.05 25.86
CA ASP A 483 8.50 -23.30 24.65
C ASP A 483 7.64 -22.08 24.35
N TRP A 484 7.90 -21.42 23.22
CA TRP A 484 7.19 -20.23 22.77
C TRP A 484 5.67 -20.46 22.67
N ARG A 485 5.21 -21.71 22.45
CA ARG A 485 3.78 -22.08 22.41
C ARG A 485 3.06 -21.91 23.75
N THR A 486 3.79 -21.68 24.83
CA THR A 486 3.24 -21.33 26.16
C THR A 486 2.97 -19.83 26.29
N LEU A 487 3.51 -19.00 25.39
CA LEU A 487 3.42 -17.54 25.43
C LEU A 487 2.63 -16.96 24.24
N LEU A 488 2.67 -17.62 23.08
CA LEU A 488 2.02 -17.19 21.84
C LEU A 488 1.20 -18.34 21.26
N ASP A 489 -0.02 -18.05 20.82
CA ASP A 489 -0.89 -19.05 20.23
C ASP A 489 -0.53 -19.34 18.76
N GLU A 490 -0.06 -20.57 18.51
CA GLU A 490 0.41 -21.03 17.22
C GLU A 490 -0.67 -21.00 16.12
N ASP A 491 -1.92 -21.37 16.44
CA ASP A 491 -2.97 -21.48 15.42
C ASP A 491 -3.43 -20.10 14.94
N SER A 492 -3.59 -19.16 15.88
CA SER A 492 -3.91 -17.76 15.55
C SER A 492 -2.78 -17.09 14.77
N LEU A 493 -1.51 -17.27 15.16
CA LEU A 493 -0.36 -16.74 14.42
C LEU A 493 -0.35 -17.23 12.97
N ILE A 494 -0.42 -18.55 12.77
CA ILE A 494 -0.39 -19.14 11.43
C ILE A 494 -1.57 -18.66 10.59
N THR A 495 -2.78 -18.72 11.15
CA THR A 495 -4.00 -18.36 10.40
C THR A 495 -4.00 -16.89 10.01
N TYR A 496 -3.60 -16.00 10.94
CA TYR A 496 -3.58 -14.56 10.71
C TYR A 496 -2.50 -14.17 9.69
N THR A 497 -1.27 -14.68 9.82
CA THR A 497 -0.18 -14.39 8.87
C THR A 497 -0.48 -14.92 7.47
N LEU A 498 -1.01 -16.14 7.35
CA LEU A 498 -1.40 -16.68 6.04
C LEU A 498 -2.52 -15.84 5.39
N MET A 499 -3.46 -15.29 6.17
CA MET A 499 -4.48 -14.39 5.63
C MET A 499 -3.82 -13.14 5.05
N GLN A 500 -2.99 -12.45 5.83
CA GLN A 500 -2.32 -11.22 5.39
C GLN A 500 -1.49 -11.43 4.11
N ASP A 501 -0.66 -12.48 4.07
CA ASP A 501 0.26 -12.76 2.97
C ASP A 501 -0.44 -13.29 1.71
N PHE A 502 -1.45 -14.14 1.87
CA PHE A 502 -2.24 -14.61 0.74
C PHE A 502 -3.01 -13.46 0.10
N THR A 503 -3.63 -12.59 0.88
CA THR A 503 -4.37 -11.44 0.33
C THR A 503 -3.46 -10.35 -0.20
N ASP A 504 -2.14 -10.47 0.03
CA ASP A 504 -1.15 -9.43 -0.25
C ASP A 504 -1.59 -8.08 0.33
N ASN A 505 -1.93 -8.09 1.62
CA ASN A 505 -2.47 -6.92 2.29
C ASN A 505 -1.34 -5.93 2.60
N GLY A 506 -1.14 -4.93 1.74
CA GLY A 506 -0.05 -3.95 1.86
C GLY A 506 -0.07 -3.08 3.13
N ASP A 507 -1.17 -3.05 3.88
CA ASP A 507 -1.26 -2.36 5.18
C ASP A 507 -0.93 -3.30 6.37
N ALA A 508 -0.69 -4.59 6.12
CA ALA A 508 -0.35 -5.54 7.18
C ALA A 508 0.93 -5.09 7.91
N TYR A 509 0.93 -5.22 9.23
CA TYR A 509 2.08 -4.88 10.10
C TYR A 509 2.56 -3.42 10.04
N SER A 510 1.82 -2.51 9.39
CA SER A 510 2.01 -1.06 9.47
C SER A 510 0.76 -0.33 9.98
N GLY A 511 -0.42 -0.96 9.85
CA GLY A 511 -1.70 -0.52 10.38
C GLY A 511 -2.70 -1.69 10.48
N SER A 512 -3.87 -1.44 11.07
CA SER A 512 -5.05 -2.35 11.06
C SER A 512 -4.76 -3.84 11.37
N THR A 513 -3.68 -4.11 12.12
CA THR A 513 -3.21 -5.45 12.47
C THR A 513 -3.22 -5.60 13.98
N TYR A 514 -3.99 -6.55 14.48
CA TYR A 514 -4.34 -6.63 15.91
C TYR A 514 -3.78 -7.88 16.60
N TYR A 515 -3.55 -7.75 17.90
CA TYR A 515 -3.26 -8.85 18.82
C TYR A 515 -4.01 -8.62 20.11
N TYR A 516 -4.32 -9.68 20.84
CA TYR A 516 -4.95 -9.55 22.16
C TYR A 516 -4.38 -10.55 23.15
N LYS A 517 -4.38 -10.14 24.42
CA LYS A 517 -3.77 -10.90 25.52
C LYS A 517 -4.77 -11.13 26.65
N PRO A 518 -5.47 -12.28 26.67
CA PRO A 518 -6.30 -12.67 27.80
C PRO A 518 -5.46 -12.86 29.08
N ARG A 519 -6.11 -12.75 30.23
CA ARG A 519 -5.45 -12.91 31.53
C ARG A 519 -5.01 -14.34 31.77
N ASN A 520 -3.77 -14.50 32.24
CA ASN A 520 -3.15 -15.81 32.50
C ASN A 520 -3.12 -16.77 31.30
N ASP A 521 -3.27 -16.25 30.09
CA ASP A 521 -3.21 -17.04 28.85
C ASP A 521 -2.10 -16.51 27.91
N LYS A 522 -2.05 -17.03 26.68
CA LYS A 522 -1.11 -16.65 25.63
C LYS A 522 -1.49 -15.32 24.96
N LEU A 523 -0.58 -14.78 24.16
CA LEU A 523 -0.91 -13.76 23.15
C LEU A 523 -1.57 -14.44 21.94
N TYR A 524 -2.58 -13.80 21.38
CA TYR A 524 -3.32 -14.26 20.20
C TYR A 524 -3.24 -13.21 19.08
N CYS A 525 -3.13 -13.67 17.84
CA CYS A 525 -3.15 -12.80 16.65
C CYS A 525 -4.60 -12.61 16.14
N GLY A 526 -4.91 -11.40 15.69
CA GLY A 526 -6.23 -10.99 15.22
C GLY A 526 -6.98 -10.10 16.20
N PRO A 527 -8.25 -9.77 15.90
CA PRO A 527 -9.01 -10.18 14.71
C PRO A 527 -8.56 -9.50 13.41
N VAL A 528 -8.99 -10.01 12.26
CA VAL A 528 -8.80 -9.36 10.94
C VAL A 528 -9.64 -8.08 10.81
N TRP A 529 -9.09 -7.07 10.13
CA TRP A 529 -9.73 -5.78 9.89
C TRP A 529 -9.16 -5.08 8.64
N ASP A 530 -9.97 -4.30 7.92
CA ASP A 530 -9.53 -3.37 6.84
C ASP A 530 -8.95 -3.97 5.54
N PHE A 531 -9.64 -4.95 4.93
CA PHE A 531 -9.17 -5.63 3.71
C PHE A 531 -9.83 -5.10 2.40
N ASP A 532 -10.40 -3.90 2.39
CA ASP A 532 -11.05 -3.33 1.19
C ASP A 532 -10.11 -2.51 0.27
N PHE A 533 -9.05 -1.90 0.82
CA PHE A 533 -8.14 -1.03 0.07
C PHE A 533 -6.96 -1.81 -0.53
N VAL A 534 -5.86 -2.02 0.20
CA VAL A 534 -4.60 -2.58 -0.33
C VAL A 534 -4.51 -4.10 -0.18
N ALA A 535 -5.61 -4.81 -0.42
CA ALA A 535 -5.65 -6.27 -0.34
C ALA A 535 -6.38 -6.86 -1.56
N TRP A 536 -6.24 -8.16 -1.75
CA TRP A 536 -6.91 -8.93 -2.80
C TRP A 536 -6.62 -8.42 -4.22
N GLY A 537 -5.40 -7.92 -4.42
CA GLY A 537 -4.99 -7.32 -5.69
C GLY A 537 -5.87 -6.14 -6.11
N ALA A 538 -6.52 -5.42 -5.20
CA ALA A 538 -7.43 -4.33 -5.57
C ALA A 538 -6.77 -3.27 -6.48
N TYR A 539 -5.44 -3.07 -6.34
CA TYR A 539 -4.61 -2.17 -7.15
C TYR A 539 -3.69 -2.85 -8.17
N ASP A 540 -3.78 -4.17 -8.32
CA ASP A 540 -2.93 -4.92 -9.23
C ASP A 540 -3.12 -4.47 -10.68
N THR A 541 -2.08 -3.87 -11.24
CA THR A 541 -1.91 -3.61 -12.68
C THR A 541 -1.23 -4.81 -13.36
N ALA A 542 -1.06 -4.79 -14.68
CA ALA A 542 -0.36 -5.83 -15.45
C ALA A 542 1.10 -6.13 -14.99
N TYR A 543 1.64 -5.36 -14.04
CA TYR A 543 3.01 -5.47 -13.51
C TYR A 543 3.09 -5.89 -12.04
N SER A 544 1.98 -6.26 -11.40
CA SER A 544 1.97 -6.76 -10.03
C SER A 544 2.42 -8.22 -9.97
N ASP A 545 3.56 -8.46 -9.34
CA ASP A 545 4.05 -9.81 -9.06
C ASP A 545 3.19 -10.42 -7.95
N PHE A 546 2.14 -11.17 -8.33
CA PHE A 546 1.35 -11.99 -7.39
C PHE A 546 2.14 -13.19 -6.82
N GLU A 547 3.43 -13.29 -7.12
CA GLU A 547 4.34 -14.35 -6.69
C GLU A 547 5.21 -13.85 -5.53
N GLY A 548 5.45 -14.70 -4.53
CA GLY A 548 6.31 -14.37 -3.39
C GLY A 548 5.57 -14.43 -2.06
N PHE A 549 6.33 -14.31 -0.98
CA PHE A 549 5.83 -14.26 0.39
C PHE A 549 6.22 -12.91 0.95
N GLY A 550 5.35 -11.91 0.86
CA GLY A 550 5.66 -10.53 1.23
C GLY A 550 5.37 -10.33 2.71
N MET A 551 4.09 -10.37 3.07
CA MET A 551 3.62 -9.98 4.40
C MET A 551 4.10 -10.94 5.49
N SER A 552 4.35 -12.20 5.19
CA SER A 552 4.91 -13.13 6.17
C SER A 552 6.36 -12.82 6.56
N GLN A 553 7.11 -12.08 5.73
CA GLN A 553 8.45 -11.59 6.08
C GLN A 553 8.39 -10.50 7.16
N GLU A 554 7.34 -9.67 7.11
CA GLU A 554 7.11 -8.57 8.04
C GLU A 554 6.35 -9.03 9.31
N ALA A 555 5.76 -10.22 9.27
CA ALA A 555 5.01 -10.78 10.38
C ALA A 555 5.90 -11.06 11.60
N PRO A 556 5.59 -10.49 12.79
CA PRO A 556 6.31 -10.77 14.02
C PRO A 556 6.43 -12.28 14.28
N TRP A 557 7.64 -12.73 14.63
CA TRP A 557 8.01 -14.11 14.98
C TRP A 557 7.87 -15.16 13.88
N PHE A 558 7.05 -14.95 12.85
CA PHE A 558 6.67 -15.98 11.88
C PHE A 558 7.89 -16.53 11.11
N THR A 559 8.68 -15.65 10.51
CA THR A 559 9.85 -16.05 9.69
C THR A 559 10.88 -16.82 10.52
N GLU A 560 11.16 -16.36 11.74
CA GLU A 560 12.11 -16.99 12.65
C GLU A 560 11.62 -18.39 13.08
N LEU A 561 10.34 -18.52 13.42
CA LEU A 561 9.71 -19.80 13.74
C LEU A 561 9.68 -20.75 12.54
N TYR A 562 9.34 -20.25 11.36
CA TYR A 562 9.35 -21.03 10.13
C TYR A 562 10.76 -21.54 9.81
N GLY A 563 11.81 -20.75 10.04
CA GLY A 563 13.20 -21.18 9.85
C GLY A 563 13.66 -22.24 10.86
N LYS A 564 13.27 -22.10 12.13
CA LYS A 564 13.88 -22.87 13.24
C LYS A 564 13.05 -24.04 13.77
N ASP A 565 11.73 -24.00 13.65
CA ASP A 565 10.80 -24.98 14.23
C ASP A 565 10.16 -25.86 13.14
N GLU A 566 10.60 -27.10 13.04
CA GLU A 566 10.08 -28.08 12.06
C GLU A 566 8.58 -28.35 12.26
N LYS A 567 8.12 -28.40 13.51
CA LYS A 567 6.70 -28.65 13.81
C LYS A 567 5.84 -27.47 13.41
N PHE A 568 6.34 -26.25 13.62
CA PHE A 568 5.67 -25.03 13.16
C PHE A 568 5.50 -25.03 11.65
N ARG A 569 6.56 -25.33 10.87
CA ARG A 569 6.45 -25.45 9.40
C ARG A 569 5.40 -26.47 8.95
N GLU A 570 5.38 -27.64 9.56
CA GLU A 570 4.36 -28.66 9.26
C GLU A 570 2.94 -28.14 9.52
N ASN A 571 2.76 -27.38 10.60
CA ASN A 571 1.47 -26.79 10.95
C ASN A 571 1.08 -25.65 9.99
N VAL A 572 2.03 -24.85 9.50
CA VAL A 572 1.81 -23.83 8.46
C VAL A 572 1.31 -24.49 7.18
N VAL A 573 2.00 -25.52 6.70
CA VAL A 573 1.59 -26.28 5.49
C VAL A 573 0.21 -26.91 5.69
N LYS A 574 -0.06 -27.46 6.88
CA LYS A 574 -1.38 -28.03 7.19
C LYS A 574 -2.49 -26.97 7.15
N LYS A 575 -2.29 -25.81 7.79
CA LYS A 575 -3.28 -24.72 7.80
C LYS A 575 -3.48 -24.15 6.40
N TRP A 576 -2.40 -24.01 5.62
CA TRP A 576 -2.50 -23.61 4.22
C TRP A 576 -3.37 -24.58 3.40
N ASN A 577 -3.22 -25.90 3.57
CA ASN A 577 -4.06 -26.86 2.87
C ASN A 577 -5.56 -26.70 3.21
N GLU A 578 -5.89 -26.41 4.47
CA GLU A 578 -7.27 -26.09 4.90
C GLU A 578 -7.76 -24.79 4.24
N PHE A 579 -6.91 -23.77 4.18
CA PHE A 579 -7.22 -22.47 3.58
C PHE A 579 -7.38 -22.54 2.05
N SER A 580 -6.44 -23.16 1.34
CA SER A 580 -6.49 -23.40 -0.11
C SER A 580 -7.77 -24.15 -0.51
N ALA A 581 -8.17 -25.16 0.26
CA ALA A 581 -9.42 -25.90 0.02
C ALA A 581 -10.66 -25.02 0.19
N LEU A 582 -10.69 -24.19 1.24
CA LEU A 582 -11.78 -23.23 1.47
C LEU A 582 -11.87 -22.21 0.34
N LEU A 583 -10.74 -21.59 -0.04
CA LEU A 583 -10.66 -20.59 -1.11
C LEU A 583 -11.18 -21.13 -2.43
N LYS A 584 -10.74 -22.32 -2.84
CA LYS A 584 -11.20 -22.97 -4.08
C LYS A 584 -12.69 -23.32 -4.02
N ASP A 585 -13.21 -23.69 -2.85
CA ASP A 585 -14.62 -23.99 -2.69
C ASP A 585 -15.50 -22.73 -2.72
N SER A 586 -15.07 -21.64 -2.10
CA SER A 586 -15.82 -20.39 -2.03
C SER A 586 -15.68 -19.51 -3.28
N ALA A 587 -14.55 -19.56 -3.99
CA ALA A 587 -14.28 -18.74 -5.19
C ALA A 587 -14.58 -19.45 -6.52
N LYS A 588 -14.96 -20.74 -6.53
CA LYS A 588 -15.43 -21.41 -7.76
C LYS A 588 -16.73 -20.81 -8.27
N ASP A 589 -17.08 -21.12 -9.51
CA ASP A 589 -18.38 -20.79 -10.08
C ASP A 589 -19.53 -21.33 -9.23
N GLU A 590 -20.50 -20.47 -8.95
CA GLU A 590 -21.62 -20.73 -8.04
C GLU A 590 -21.19 -20.98 -6.57
N GLY A 591 -19.95 -20.62 -6.22
CA GLY A 591 -19.44 -20.63 -4.86
C GLY A 591 -20.01 -19.49 -4.00
N TYR A 592 -19.55 -19.43 -2.76
CA TYR A 592 -20.02 -18.44 -1.79
C TYR A 592 -19.72 -16.99 -2.23
N LEU A 593 -18.61 -16.74 -2.92
CA LEU A 593 -18.29 -15.40 -3.42
C LEU A 593 -19.29 -14.93 -4.50
N ASP A 594 -19.72 -15.83 -5.40
CA ASP A 594 -20.77 -15.53 -6.39
C ASP A 594 -22.15 -15.33 -5.72
N GLU A 595 -22.44 -16.10 -4.66
CA GLU A 595 -23.65 -15.90 -3.84
C GLU A 595 -23.65 -14.50 -3.21
N MET A 596 -22.54 -14.09 -2.59
CA MET A 596 -22.40 -12.75 -2.02
C MET A 596 -22.51 -11.66 -3.09
N ALA A 597 -21.84 -11.83 -4.23
CA ALA A 597 -21.88 -10.87 -5.34
C ALA A 597 -23.30 -10.64 -5.85
N ARG A 598 -24.05 -11.71 -6.10
CA ARG A 598 -25.46 -11.61 -6.52
C ARG A 598 -26.36 -10.96 -5.47
N GLY A 599 -26.12 -11.26 -4.19
CA GLY A 599 -26.87 -10.65 -3.08
C GLY A 599 -26.60 -9.16 -2.92
N THR A 600 -25.43 -8.67 -3.34
CA THR A 600 -25.02 -7.26 -3.22
C THR A 600 -25.27 -6.46 -4.51
N TYR A 601 -25.39 -7.12 -5.66
CA TYR A 601 -25.42 -6.46 -6.98
C TYR A 601 -26.41 -5.30 -7.11
N MET A 602 -27.67 -5.45 -6.68
CA MET A 602 -28.65 -4.37 -6.81
C MET A 602 -28.33 -3.15 -5.93
N SER A 603 -27.75 -3.37 -4.75
CA SER A 603 -27.24 -2.31 -3.86
C SER A 603 -25.98 -1.66 -4.44
N ALA A 604 -25.08 -2.45 -5.04
CA ALA A 604 -23.89 -1.94 -5.75
C ALA A 604 -24.28 -1.07 -6.97
N LEU A 605 -25.21 -1.53 -7.80
CA LEU A 605 -25.74 -0.76 -8.93
C LEU A 605 -26.39 0.55 -8.47
N ALA A 606 -27.19 0.52 -7.40
CA ALA A 606 -27.74 1.74 -6.81
C ALA A 606 -26.66 2.65 -6.22
N ASN A 607 -25.60 2.08 -5.65
CA ASN A 607 -24.43 2.80 -5.15
C ASN A 607 -23.75 3.57 -6.28
N TYR A 608 -23.30 2.93 -7.37
CA TYR A 608 -22.56 3.63 -8.43
C TYR A 608 -23.38 4.72 -9.09
N GLN A 609 -24.69 4.53 -9.21
CA GLN A 609 -25.60 5.55 -9.76
C GLN A 609 -25.79 6.74 -8.83
N ALA A 610 -25.49 6.64 -7.53
CA ALA A 610 -25.69 7.72 -6.55
C ALA A 610 -24.41 8.33 -6.03
N VAL A 611 -23.34 7.54 -5.95
CA VAL A 611 -22.04 7.88 -5.40
C VAL A 611 -20.99 7.11 -6.18
N SER A 612 -20.02 7.82 -6.75
CA SER A 612 -18.87 7.19 -7.39
C SER A 612 -17.99 6.47 -6.36
N SER A 613 -17.31 5.40 -6.77
CA SER A 613 -16.22 4.76 -6.02
C SER A 613 -14.87 5.27 -6.51
N TYR A 614 -13.80 5.07 -5.75
CA TYR A 614 -12.43 5.45 -6.13
C TYR A 614 -12.04 4.99 -7.55
N LEU A 615 -12.37 3.74 -7.91
CA LEU A 615 -12.07 3.16 -9.22
C LEU A 615 -12.87 3.82 -10.37
N ILE A 616 -13.97 4.53 -10.07
CA ILE A 616 -14.73 5.35 -11.04
C ILE A 616 -14.16 6.78 -11.10
N ASP A 617 -13.59 7.25 -9.99
CA ASP A 617 -13.05 8.62 -9.84
C ASP A 617 -11.59 8.75 -10.32
N GLY A 618 -11.00 7.65 -10.81
CA GLY A 618 -9.64 7.61 -11.35
C GLY A 618 -8.58 7.29 -10.30
N ILE A 619 -7.69 6.35 -10.61
CA ILE A 619 -6.54 6.04 -9.76
C ILE A 619 -5.43 7.06 -10.03
N ASN A 620 -5.37 8.11 -9.22
CA ASN A 620 -4.24 9.06 -9.23
C ASN A 620 -3.49 9.16 -7.90
N TYR A 621 -3.76 8.25 -6.94
CA TYR A 621 -3.16 8.34 -5.61
C TYR A 621 -1.73 7.80 -5.56
N TRP A 622 -1.33 6.97 -6.54
CA TRP A 622 0.00 6.36 -6.63
C TRP A 622 0.58 6.33 -8.06
N SER A 623 -0.18 6.72 -9.09
CA SER A 623 0.40 6.98 -10.40
C SER A 623 1.16 8.29 -10.27
N TRP A 624 2.47 8.13 -10.11
CA TRP A 624 3.36 9.27 -10.18
C TRP A 624 3.20 9.93 -11.58
N GLU A 625 2.84 9.18 -12.63
CA GLU A 625 2.68 9.71 -14.00
C GLU A 625 1.23 10.20 -14.21
N GLU A 626 1.05 11.52 -14.43
CA GLU A 626 -0.25 12.19 -14.66
C GLU A 626 -1.04 11.65 -15.89
N ASP A 627 -0.42 10.81 -16.72
CA ASP A 627 -1.00 10.31 -17.98
C ASP A 627 -1.23 8.77 -18.01
N GLU A 628 -0.84 8.02 -16.98
CA GLU A 628 -1.05 6.56 -16.96
C GLU A 628 -2.48 6.22 -16.56
N HIS A 629 -3.29 5.88 -17.57
CA HIS A 629 -4.64 5.39 -17.36
C HIS A 629 -4.59 4.07 -16.59
N PHE A 630 -5.40 3.94 -15.55
CA PHE A 630 -5.56 2.66 -14.86
C PHE A 630 -6.33 1.69 -15.77
N GLU A 631 -5.60 0.97 -16.60
CA GLU A 631 -6.15 -0.14 -17.37
C GLU A 631 -6.29 -1.36 -16.46
N CYS A 632 -7.53 -1.84 -16.29
CA CYS A 632 -7.79 -3.09 -15.60
C CYS A 632 -7.48 -4.25 -16.54
N TYR A 633 -6.62 -5.18 -16.13
CA TYR A 633 -6.23 -6.32 -16.95
C TYR A 633 -6.80 -7.64 -16.40
N ASP A 634 -7.22 -8.51 -17.31
CA ASP A 634 -7.67 -9.87 -16.99
C ASP A 634 -6.49 -10.80 -16.71
N GLU A 635 -6.78 -12.08 -16.46
CA GLU A 635 -5.78 -13.09 -16.13
C GLU A 635 -4.73 -13.34 -17.23
N ASP A 636 -5.07 -12.99 -18.48
CA ASP A 636 -4.22 -13.13 -19.66
C ASP A 636 -3.48 -11.81 -20.00
N GLY A 637 -3.63 -10.78 -19.16
CA GLY A 637 -3.05 -9.46 -19.37
C GLY A 637 -3.78 -8.65 -20.46
N ASN A 638 -5.02 -9.02 -20.82
CA ASN A 638 -5.83 -8.23 -21.73
C ASN A 638 -6.63 -7.17 -20.95
N PRO A 639 -6.76 -5.94 -21.47
CA PRO A 639 -7.61 -4.95 -20.84
C PRO A 639 -9.07 -5.42 -20.85
N TYR A 640 -9.79 -5.22 -19.74
CA TYR A 640 -11.22 -5.51 -19.63
C TYR A 640 -12.02 -4.28 -19.20
N THR A 641 -13.30 -4.29 -19.55
CA THR A 641 -14.29 -3.27 -19.16
C THR A 641 -14.57 -3.32 -17.67
N LEU A 642 -14.36 -2.22 -16.96
CA LEU A 642 -14.56 -2.14 -15.52
C LEU A 642 -16.06 -2.11 -15.19
N ASN A 643 -16.60 -3.26 -14.82
CA ASN A 643 -17.96 -3.44 -14.31
C ASN A 643 -17.99 -4.40 -13.12
N TYR A 644 -19.16 -4.58 -12.49
CA TYR A 644 -19.26 -5.27 -11.20
C TYR A 644 -18.79 -6.72 -11.29
N PHE A 645 -19.33 -7.48 -12.23
CA PHE A 645 -19.02 -8.91 -12.32
C PHE A 645 -17.62 -9.16 -12.89
N ASN A 646 -17.08 -8.29 -13.74
CA ASN A 646 -15.69 -8.43 -14.15
C ASN A 646 -14.73 -8.22 -12.98
N GLU A 647 -15.00 -7.24 -12.12
CA GLU A 647 -14.18 -7.03 -10.92
C GLU A 647 -14.33 -8.16 -9.90
N VAL A 648 -15.54 -8.72 -9.73
CA VAL A 648 -15.73 -9.96 -8.95
C VAL A 648 -14.96 -11.14 -9.55
N ASN A 649 -14.93 -11.26 -10.88
CA ASN A 649 -14.16 -12.29 -11.57
C ASN A 649 -12.64 -12.07 -11.38
N ARG A 650 -12.17 -10.82 -11.36
CA ARG A 650 -10.77 -10.51 -11.04
C ARG A 650 -10.42 -10.94 -9.62
N LEU A 651 -11.28 -10.66 -8.65
CA LEU A 651 -11.12 -11.13 -7.26
C LEU A 651 -11.07 -12.67 -7.19
N LYS A 652 -11.95 -13.38 -7.91
CA LYS A 652 -11.94 -14.86 -8.00
C LYS A 652 -10.65 -15.37 -8.65
N ALA A 653 -10.19 -14.73 -9.71
CA ALA A 653 -8.97 -15.08 -10.42
C ALA A 653 -7.74 -14.86 -9.55
N PHE A 654 -7.65 -13.73 -8.83
CA PHE A 654 -6.62 -13.49 -7.81
C PHE A 654 -6.61 -14.62 -6.78
N ALA A 655 -7.76 -14.90 -6.15
CA ALA A 655 -7.87 -15.91 -5.12
C ALA A 655 -7.41 -17.30 -5.61
N THR A 656 -7.78 -17.65 -6.84
CA THR A 656 -7.45 -18.96 -7.43
C THR A 656 -5.98 -19.07 -7.83
N ARG A 657 -5.43 -18.04 -8.49
CA ARG A 657 -4.02 -18.02 -8.95
C ARG A 657 -3.06 -17.99 -7.78
N ARG A 658 -3.30 -17.10 -6.81
CA ARG A 658 -2.49 -16.97 -5.60
C ARG A 658 -2.53 -18.27 -4.79
N ALA A 659 -3.67 -18.95 -4.73
CA ALA A 659 -3.78 -20.22 -4.01
C ALA A 659 -3.01 -21.33 -4.71
N ALA A 660 -3.07 -21.40 -6.05
CA ALA A 660 -2.27 -22.34 -6.82
C ALA A 660 -0.77 -22.10 -6.63
N TRP A 661 -0.34 -20.83 -6.63
CA TRP A 661 1.06 -20.48 -6.38
C TRP A 661 1.50 -20.89 -4.96
N PHE A 662 0.72 -20.58 -3.93
CA PHE A 662 1.02 -21.03 -2.56
C PHE A 662 1.05 -22.57 -2.47
N ASP A 663 0.14 -23.31 -3.10
CA ASP A 663 0.17 -24.78 -3.09
C ASP A 663 1.49 -25.36 -3.61
N GLU A 664 2.11 -24.69 -4.58
CA GLU A 664 3.37 -25.09 -5.19
C GLU A 664 4.59 -24.64 -4.39
N ASN A 665 4.47 -23.57 -3.59
CA ASN A 665 5.62 -22.87 -2.98
C ASN A 665 5.62 -22.85 -1.44
N ILE A 666 4.54 -23.23 -0.76
CA ILE A 666 4.41 -23.10 0.71
C ILE A 666 5.43 -23.94 1.48
N GLU A 667 5.89 -25.06 0.93
CA GLU A 667 6.95 -25.89 1.54
C GLU A 667 8.35 -25.26 1.36
N ASP A 668 8.52 -24.47 0.29
CA ASP A 668 9.76 -23.80 -0.09
C ASP A 668 9.82 -22.34 0.40
N MET A 669 8.89 -21.92 1.27
CA MET A 669 8.86 -20.59 1.90
C MET A 669 10.24 -20.21 2.45
N SER A 670 10.92 -21.17 3.10
CA SER A 670 12.29 -21.03 3.62
C SER A 670 13.35 -20.68 2.57
N SER A 671 13.19 -21.12 1.32
CA SER A 671 14.11 -20.81 0.23
C SER A 671 13.98 -19.37 -0.27
N ASN A 672 12.79 -18.77 -0.13
CA ASN A 672 12.53 -17.36 -0.40
C ASN A 672 12.90 -16.46 0.79
N TYR A 673 12.89 -16.98 2.03
CA TYR A 673 13.41 -16.29 3.22
C TYR A 673 14.95 -16.30 3.30
N ASN A 674 15.62 -17.21 2.58
CA ASN A 674 17.08 -17.39 2.58
C ASN A 674 17.81 -16.57 1.51
N ASN A 675 17.43 -15.32 1.27
CA ASN A 675 18.43 -14.34 0.82
C ASN A 675 19.34 -13.88 1.99
N ASN A 676 19.05 -14.30 3.23
CA ASN A 676 19.87 -14.11 4.43
C ASN A 676 20.63 -15.36 4.90
N ASP A 677 20.76 -16.39 4.06
CA ASP A 677 21.84 -17.36 4.29
C ASP A 677 23.15 -16.61 4.06
N ASP A 678 23.84 -16.20 5.13
CA ASP A 678 25.19 -15.66 5.09
C ASP A 678 25.97 -16.31 3.93
N TYR A 679 26.34 -15.56 2.90
CA TYR A 679 27.01 -16.19 1.76
C TYR A 679 28.30 -16.85 2.27
N LYS A 680 28.51 -18.12 1.91
CA LYS A 680 29.69 -18.89 2.36
C LYS A 680 30.68 -19.03 1.22
N PHE A 681 31.94 -18.71 1.49
CA PHE A 681 33.06 -19.08 0.62
C PHE A 681 34.03 -20.02 1.32
N GLU A 682 34.74 -20.79 0.51
CA GLU A 682 35.69 -21.81 0.94
C GLU A 682 37.13 -21.35 0.72
N LEU A 683 37.98 -21.57 1.71
CA LEU A 683 39.41 -21.26 1.69
C LEU A 683 40.21 -22.55 1.57
N TYR A 684 41.16 -22.63 0.65
CA TYR A 684 41.95 -23.84 0.35
C TYR A 684 43.45 -23.63 0.50
N VAL A 685 44.15 -24.56 1.13
CA VAL A 685 45.62 -24.59 1.26
C VAL A 685 46.15 -25.87 0.62
N ASP A 686 47.05 -25.75 -0.37
CA ASP A 686 47.60 -26.90 -1.12
C ASP A 686 46.48 -27.87 -1.60
N ASP A 687 45.44 -27.29 -2.21
CA ASP A 687 44.22 -27.96 -2.74
C ASP A 687 43.34 -28.68 -1.69
N LYS A 688 43.52 -28.41 -0.40
CA LYS A 688 42.65 -28.92 0.69
C LYS A 688 41.85 -27.81 1.32
N LEU A 689 40.56 -28.08 1.59
CA LEU A 689 39.70 -27.16 2.32
C LEU A 689 40.30 -26.86 3.70
N TYR A 690 40.55 -25.58 3.96
CA TYR A 690 41.12 -25.04 5.20
C TYR A 690 40.03 -24.50 6.12
N ALA A 691 39.08 -23.73 5.57
CA ALA A 691 37.95 -23.17 6.30
C ALA A 691 36.79 -22.79 5.37
N THR A 692 35.60 -22.66 5.95
CA THR A 692 34.43 -22.03 5.33
C THR A 692 34.14 -20.73 6.09
N VAL A 693 33.91 -19.64 5.37
CA VAL A 693 33.73 -18.30 5.94
C VAL A 693 32.38 -17.75 5.52
N SER A 694 31.61 -17.27 6.51
CA SER A 694 30.33 -16.56 6.32
C SER A 694 30.57 -15.06 6.06
N VAL A 695 29.81 -14.51 5.12
CA VAL A 695 29.62 -13.06 4.95
C VAL A 695 28.16 -12.71 5.17
N ASP A 696 27.87 -11.51 5.69
CA ASP A 696 26.49 -11.02 5.81
C ASP A 696 25.91 -10.58 4.44
N ASP A 697 24.68 -10.08 4.47
CA ASP A 697 23.88 -9.69 3.29
C ASP A 697 24.49 -8.52 2.51
N PHE A 698 25.42 -7.78 3.13
CA PHE A 698 26.21 -6.71 2.52
C PHE A 698 27.59 -7.18 2.03
N GLY A 699 27.86 -8.49 2.09
CA GLY A 699 29.14 -9.08 1.68
C GLY A 699 30.29 -8.81 2.65
N VAL A 700 29.99 -8.46 3.91
CA VAL A 700 30.99 -8.21 4.95
C VAL A 700 31.37 -9.52 5.63
N ILE A 701 32.67 -9.80 5.71
CA ILE A 701 33.19 -10.99 6.36
C ILE A 701 32.97 -10.89 7.87
N LYS A 702 32.13 -11.77 8.43
CA LYS A 702 31.85 -11.81 9.88
C LYS A 702 33.11 -12.14 10.69
N LYS A 703 33.92 -13.09 10.23
CA LYS A 703 35.18 -13.47 10.87
C LYS A 703 36.11 -14.28 9.96
N MET A 704 37.36 -13.84 9.82
CA MET A 704 38.40 -14.60 9.11
C MET A 704 39.05 -15.67 10.01
N PRO A 705 39.46 -16.83 9.45
CA PRO A 705 40.21 -17.84 10.19
C PRO A 705 41.67 -17.42 10.41
N GLU A 706 42.38 -18.10 11.31
CA GLU A 706 43.82 -17.86 11.49
C GLU A 706 44.60 -18.10 10.18
N GLU A 707 45.64 -17.29 9.94
CA GLU A 707 46.48 -17.43 8.76
C GLU A 707 47.17 -18.81 8.70
N PRO A 708 47.15 -19.50 7.55
CA PRO A 708 47.81 -20.78 7.40
C PRO A 708 49.34 -20.61 7.44
N LYS A 709 50.03 -21.48 8.19
CA LYS A 709 51.49 -21.46 8.34
C LYS A 709 52.17 -22.51 7.45
N LYS A 710 53.25 -22.11 6.78
CA LYS A 710 54.07 -22.99 5.92
C LYS A 710 55.56 -22.71 6.13
N ASP A 711 56.30 -23.71 6.61
CA ASP A 711 57.71 -23.55 6.99
C ASP A 711 58.58 -23.03 5.84
N GLY A 712 59.30 -21.92 6.09
CA GLY A 712 60.17 -21.26 5.10
C GLY A 712 59.43 -20.37 4.08
N TYR A 713 58.11 -20.20 4.24
CA TYR A 713 57.28 -19.34 3.41
C TYR A 713 56.49 -18.32 4.25
N ALA A 714 56.29 -17.14 3.70
CA ALA A 714 55.34 -16.14 4.21
C ALA A 714 54.00 -16.29 3.47
N PHE A 715 52.90 -16.31 4.22
CA PHE A 715 51.54 -16.30 3.67
C PHE A 715 51.26 -14.93 3.05
N LEU A 716 50.96 -14.92 1.74
CA LEU A 716 50.69 -13.70 0.97
C LEU A 716 49.24 -13.24 1.06
N GLY A 717 48.28 -14.17 1.16
CA GLY A 717 46.85 -13.87 1.10
C GLY A 717 46.06 -15.02 0.48
N TRP A 718 44.75 -14.84 0.42
CA TRP A 718 43.81 -15.75 -0.24
C TRP A 718 43.49 -15.23 -1.64
N PHE A 719 43.46 -16.10 -2.66
CA PHE A 719 43.28 -15.69 -4.05
C PHE A 719 42.26 -16.56 -4.78
N ALA A 720 41.45 -15.96 -5.64
CA ALA A 720 40.58 -16.68 -6.58
C ALA A 720 41.01 -16.44 -8.02
N LYS A 721 40.62 -17.33 -8.92
CA LYS A 721 40.73 -17.12 -10.37
C LYS A 721 39.38 -16.69 -10.91
N THR A 722 39.35 -15.60 -11.69
CA THR A 722 38.16 -15.17 -12.43
C THR A 722 37.94 -16.06 -13.65
N GLN A 723 36.77 -15.96 -14.29
CA GLN A 723 36.44 -16.73 -15.50
C GLN A 723 37.44 -16.46 -16.64
N ASP A 724 37.97 -15.25 -16.74
CA ASP A 724 38.99 -14.86 -17.74
C ASP A 724 40.43 -15.28 -17.37
N GLY A 725 40.59 -16.03 -16.28
CA GLY A 725 41.89 -16.54 -15.82
C GLY A 725 42.76 -15.51 -15.08
N ASN A 726 42.24 -14.32 -14.78
CA ASN A 726 42.91 -13.35 -13.91
C ASN A 726 42.85 -13.82 -12.45
N GLU A 727 43.88 -13.51 -11.66
CA GLU A 727 43.89 -13.77 -10.22
C GLU A 727 43.46 -12.53 -9.46
N ILE A 728 42.53 -12.70 -8.52
CA ILE A 728 42.05 -11.66 -7.60
C ILE A 728 42.40 -12.07 -6.17
N GLU A 729 42.94 -11.15 -5.38
CA GLU A 729 43.19 -11.34 -3.96
C GLU A 729 41.91 -11.06 -3.16
N LEU A 730 41.57 -11.93 -2.22
CA LEU A 730 40.57 -11.66 -1.19
C LEU A 730 41.17 -10.65 -0.21
N ASN A 731 40.98 -9.37 -0.49
CA ASN A 731 41.28 -8.30 0.45
C ASN A 731 40.12 -8.17 1.44
N SER A 732 40.44 -8.10 2.74
CA SER A 732 39.54 -7.66 3.82
C SER A 732 38.90 -6.29 3.56
N ASP A 733 39.48 -5.49 2.66
CA ASP A 733 38.96 -4.19 2.23
C ASP A 733 37.83 -4.27 1.18
N ILE A 734 37.52 -5.44 0.62
CA ILE A 734 36.44 -5.63 -0.36
C ILE A 734 35.22 -6.21 0.36
N SER A 735 34.32 -5.34 0.81
CA SER A 735 32.94 -5.68 1.21
C SER A 735 32.06 -5.90 -0.02
N MET A 736 32.59 -6.62 -1.01
CA MET A 736 31.91 -7.05 -2.23
C MET A 736 32.45 -8.43 -2.57
N ALA A 737 32.14 -9.41 -1.73
CA ALA A 737 32.00 -10.79 -2.19
C ALA A 737 30.64 -10.97 -2.90
N THR A 738 30.16 -9.97 -3.63
CA THR A 738 28.78 -9.96 -4.13
C THR A 738 28.76 -9.46 -5.57
N TYR A 739 28.67 -10.46 -6.43
CA TYR A 739 28.25 -10.42 -7.82
C TYR A 739 29.24 -9.97 -8.90
N VAL A 740 29.58 -10.88 -9.82
CA VAL A 740 30.10 -10.53 -11.15
C VAL A 740 28.91 -10.31 -12.06
N TYR A 741 28.88 -9.21 -12.80
CA TYR A 741 27.86 -8.98 -13.82
C TYR A 741 28.18 -9.85 -15.04
N ASP A 742 27.28 -10.76 -15.38
CA ASP A 742 27.41 -11.60 -16.56
C ASP A 742 26.77 -10.89 -17.76
N ASP A 743 27.59 -10.48 -18.73
CA ASP A 743 27.15 -9.72 -19.91
C ASP A 743 26.26 -10.53 -20.86
N GLU A 744 26.33 -11.87 -20.84
CA GLU A 744 25.46 -12.72 -21.66
C GLU A 744 24.09 -12.96 -21.00
N LEU A 745 24.08 -13.12 -19.67
CA LEU A 745 22.87 -13.41 -18.89
C LEU A 745 22.17 -12.13 -18.38
N LYS A 746 22.82 -10.96 -18.53
CA LYS A 746 22.36 -9.66 -17.99
C LYS A 746 21.95 -9.73 -16.52
N THR A 747 22.65 -10.55 -15.73
CA THR A 747 22.34 -10.75 -14.31
C THR A 747 23.61 -10.81 -13.47
N LYS A 748 23.43 -10.58 -12.17
CA LYS A 748 24.47 -10.61 -11.16
C LYS A 748 24.66 -12.06 -10.68
N ILE A 749 25.86 -12.64 -10.84
CA ILE A 749 26.19 -14.00 -10.33
C ILE A 749 27.13 -13.96 -9.13
N PRO A 750 26.91 -14.71 -8.03
CA PRO A 750 27.72 -14.62 -6.80
C PRO A 750 29.23 -14.78 -7.04
N ALA A 751 30.06 -14.10 -6.23
CA ALA A 751 31.52 -14.13 -6.29
C ALA A 751 32.10 -15.57 -6.18
N PRO A 752 33.39 -15.81 -6.50
CA PRO A 752 33.95 -17.16 -6.50
C PRO A 752 33.79 -17.82 -5.13
N ARG A 753 33.07 -18.96 -5.07
CA ARG A 753 32.87 -19.71 -3.81
C ARG A 753 34.17 -20.35 -3.27
N LYS A 754 35.31 -20.20 -3.95
CA LYS A 754 36.60 -20.84 -3.60
C LYS A 754 37.79 -19.90 -3.76
N TYR A 755 38.59 -19.79 -2.71
CA TYR A 755 39.87 -19.08 -2.69
C TYR A 755 41.00 -20.02 -2.25
N TYR A 756 42.23 -19.72 -2.67
CA TYR A 756 43.43 -20.52 -2.44
C TYR A 756 44.52 -19.70 -1.79
N ALA A 757 45.21 -20.25 -0.81
CA ALA A 757 46.33 -19.61 -0.13
C ALA A 757 47.53 -19.49 -1.06
N LYS A 758 48.10 -18.29 -1.16
CA LYS A 758 49.42 -18.07 -1.76
C LYS A 758 50.51 -17.90 -0.72
N PHE A 759 51.68 -18.40 -1.08
CA PHE A 759 52.88 -18.36 -0.24
C PHE A 759 54.08 -17.91 -1.06
N VAL A 760 54.95 -17.10 -0.47
CA VAL A 760 56.25 -16.72 -1.03
C VAL A 760 57.36 -17.19 -0.10
N LYS A 761 58.53 -17.56 -0.62
CA LYS A 761 59.65 -17.91 0.26
C LYS A 761 60.04 -16.69 1.08
N THR A 762 60.29 -16.87 2.37
CA THR A 762 60.67 -15.78 3.26
C THR A 762 61.96 -15.07 2.81
N SER A 763 62.84 -15.75 2.07
CA SER A 763 64.06 -15.17 1.47
C SER A 763 63.80 -14.19 0.32
N ASP A 764 62.61 -14.24 -0.27
CA ASP A 764 62.28 -13.51 -1.51
C ASP A 764 61.37 -12.30 -1.22
N VAL A 765 61.01 -12.09 0.06
CA VAL A 765 60.23 -10.95 0.57
C VAL A 765 61.15 -9.71 0.62
N LYS A 766 60.96 -8.73 -0.29
CA LYS A 766 61.67 -7.43 -0.29
C LYS A 766 61.15 -6.49 0.82
N GLU A 767 61.87 -5.44 1.20
CA GLU A 767 61.35 -4.47 2.19
C GLU A 767 60.60 -3.32 1.51
N ILE A 768 59.58 -2.73 2.17
CA ILE A 768 58.94 -1.50 1.67
C ILE A 768 59.97 -0.37 1.76
N GLU A 769 60.28 0.23 0.61
CA GLU A 769 61.23 1.33 0.44
C GLU A 769 60.56 2.70 0.47
N SER A 770 59.29 2.78 0.04
CA SER A 770 58.50 4.02 0.10
C SER A 770 57.01 3.76 0.29
N LEU A 771 56.33 4.72 0.91
CA LEU A 771 54.91 4.68 1.25
C LEU A 771 54.32 6.09 1.03
N LYS A 772 53.30 6.23 0.17
CA LYS A 772 52.69 7.52 -0.20
C LYS A 772 51.22 7.34 -0.58
N PHE A 773 50.34 8.24 -0.15
CA PHE A 773 48.98 8.28 -0.70
C PHE A 773 48.95 8.88 -2.12
N THR A 774 48.03 8.39 -2.96
CA THR A 774 47.75 8.95 -4.29
C THR A 774 47.05 10.30 -4.21
N LYS A 775 46.47 10.62 -3.04
CA LYS A 775 45.75 11.85 -2.74
C LYS A 775 46.22 12.42 -1.41
N ASP A 776 46.35 13.74 -1.37
CA ASP A 776 46.67 14.46 -0.14
C ASP A 776 45.39 14.74 0.68
N THR A 777 44.23 14.85 0.01
CA THR A 777 42.92 15.10 0.63
C THR A 777 41.82 14.32 -0.08
N LEU A 778 40.89 13.74 0.68
CA LEU A 778 39.63 13.17 0.21
C LEU A 778 38.45 13.94 0.82
N TYR A 779 37.41 14.16 0.04
CA TYR A 779 36.16 14.78 0.49
C TYR A 779 35.10 13.70 0.64
N VAL A 780 34.53 13.60 1.83
CA VAL A 780 33.64 12.52 2.27
C VAL A 780 32.26 13.14 2.47
N PRO A 781 31.30 12.94 1.54
CA PRO A 781 29.95 13.43 1.75
C PRO A 781 29.29 12.61 2.87
N LEU A 782 28.71 13.30 3.84
CA LEU A 782 27.84 12.70 4.82
C LEU A 782 26.40 13.09 4.47
N TYR A 783 25.55 12.08 4.31
CA TYR A 783 24.14 12.28 4.01
C TYR A 783 23.41 12.56 5.31
N PHE A 784 22.73 13.70 5.36
CA PHE A 784 21.85 14.04 6.45
C PHE A 784 20.57 13.21 6.28
N ASP A 785 20.18 12.47 7.31
CA ASP A 785 19.04 11.57 7.24
C ASP A 785 17.76 12.28 7.71
N ASP A 786 16.99 12.76 6.74
CA ASP A 786 15.69 13.37 6.97
C ASP A 786 14.65 12.34 7.45
N GLU A 787 14.81 11.05 7.10
CA GLU A 787 13.89 9.96 7.47
C GLU A 787 14.10 9.48 8.91
N PHE A 788 15.34 9.47 9.42
CA PHE A 788 15.61 9.23 10.85
C PHE A 788 15.12 10.38 11.73
N ALA A 789 15.21 11.61 11.23
CA ALA A 789 14.60 12.77 11.87
C ALA A 789 13.07 12.65 11.89
N TYR A 790 12.44 12.17 10.79
CA TYR A 790 11.01 11.89 10.76
C TYR A 790 10.57 10.77 11.71
N LYS A 791 11.42 9.75 11.98
CA LYS A 791 11.15 8.72 13.01
C LYS A 791 11.10 9.25 14.44
N PHE A 792 11.68 10.42 14.72
CA PHE A 792 11.63 11.09 16.04
C PHE A 792 10.73 12.33 16.07
N TYR A 793 10.18 12.75 14.93
CA TYR A 793 9.27 13.89 14.85
C TYR A 793 7.80 13.53 15.16
N ASP A 794 7.51 12.24 15.38
CA ASP A 794 6.18 11.78 15.78
C ASP A 794 6.05 11.68 17.31
N GLY A 795 5.98 12.85 17.95
CA GLY A 795 5.35 13.03 19.26
C GLY A 795 6.23 12.90 20.51
N GLU A 796 6.10 13.87 21.41
CA GLU A 796 6.62 13.92 22.79
C GLU A 796 8.13 14.15 23.00
N TYR A 797 8.63 15.40 22.87
CA TYR A 797 9.48 16.03 23.90
C TYR A 797 9.50 17.55 23.64
N GLY A 798 9.11 18.34 24.64
CA GLY A 798 9.08 19.79 24.54
C GLY A 798 10.48 20.39 24.40
N ASP A 799 10.61 21.42 23.56
CA ASP A 799 11.67 22.45 23.51
C ASP A 799 13.14 22.04 23.77
N ASP A 800 13.52 20.78 23.56
CA ASP A 800 14.92 20.37 23.49
C ASP A 800 15.29 20.10 22.03
N VAL A 801 16.12 20.99 21.48
CA VAL A 801 16.74 20.87 20.16
C VAL A 801 17.64 19.63 20.18
N PHE A 802 17.19 18.51 19.59
CA PHE A 802 18.06 17.36 19.31
C PHE A 802 18.59 17.46 17.87
N GLU A 803 19.92 17.51 17.77
CA GLU A 803 20.70 17.62 16.55
C GLU A 803 20.56 16.32 15.73
N GLY A 804 20.09 16.38 14.49
CA GLY A 804 20.07 15.21 13.60
C GLY A 804 21.47 14.64 13.40
N GLU A 805 21.60 13.31 13.36
CA GLU A 805 22.88 12.64 13.12
C GLU A 805 23.07 12.37 11.62
N TYR A 806 24.29 12.56 11.14
CA TYR A 806 24.67 12.20 9.78
C TYR A 806 24.80 10.68 9.64
N GLN A 807 24.38 10.14 8.49
CA GLN A 807 24.66 8.76 8.11
C GLN A 807 26.17 8.48 8.15
N ARG A 808 26.54 7.31 8.67
CA ARG A 808 27.93 6.89 8.79
C ARG A 808 28.51 6.55 7.42
N GLU A 809 29.65 7.14 7.09
CA GLU A 809 30.35 6.89 5.82
C GLU A 809 31.65 6.12 6.06
N VAL A 810 31.84 5.01 5.32
CA VAL A 810 32.97 4.09 5.50
C VAL A 810 34.02 4.29 4.40
N VAL A 811 35.12 4.98 4.75
CA VAL A 811 36.23 5.30 3.84
C VAL A 811 37.34 4.28 3.96
N LYS A 812 37.71 3.61 2.87
CA LYS A 812 38.79 2.58 2.87
C LYS A 812 40.07 3.12 2.26
N LEU A 813 41.04 3.49 3.09
CA LEU A 813 42.20 4.30 2.68
C LEU A 813 43.32 3.50 2.03
N ARG A 814 43.39 2.18 2.26
CA ARG A 814 44.44 1.32 1.68
C ARG A 814 44.46 1.39 0.15
N ARG A 815 43.31 1.56 -0.50
CA ARG A 815 43.20 1.70 -1.96
C ARG A 815 43.88 2.95 -2.50
N PHE A 816 44.00 3.99 -1.68
CA PHE A 816 44.70 5.22 -2.01
C PHE A 816 46.18 5.18 -1.59
N LEU A 817 46.66 4.10 -0.96
CA LEU A 817 48.03 3.98 -0.48
C LEU A 817 48.93 3.23 -1.48
N VAL A 818 49.96 3.91 -1.99
CA VAL A 818 51.00 3.33 -2.85
C VAL A 818 52.20 2.94 -2.01
N VAL A 819 52.66 1.69 -2.18
CA VAL A 819 53.91 1.19 -1.60
C VAL A 819 54.86 0.75 -2.71
N LYS A 820 56.16 0.94 -2.51
CA LYS A 820 57.19 0.40 -3.43
C LYS A 820 58.22 -0.44 -2.67
N PRO A 821 58.61 -1.62 -3.19
CA PRO A 821 58.01 -2.29 -4.35
C PRO A 821 56.61 -2.84 -4.00
N ASP A 822 55.75 -3.02 -5.00
CA ASP A 822 54.30 -3.25 -4.84
C ASP A 822 53.93 -4.74 -4.64
N ASP A 823 54.89 -5.64 -4.80
CA ASP A 823 54.81 -7.10 -4.62
C ASP A 823 54.93 -7.56 -3.15
N MET A 824 54.56 -6.69 -2.20
CA MET A 824 54.90 -6.84 -0.78
C MET A 824 53.70 -6.94 0.18
N LEU A 825 53.92 -7.59 1.33
CA LEU A 825 52.94 -7.75 2.41
C LEU A 825 52.50 -6.39 2.99
N LYS A 826 51.40 -5.83 2.46
CA LYS A 826 50.79 -4.57 2.92
C LYS A 826 50.24 -4.65 4.36
N LYS A 827 50.05 -5.85 4.91
CA LYS A 827 49.56 -6.11 6.28
C LYS A 827 50.45 -5.61 7.43
N ASN A 828 51.71 -5.23 7.13
CA ASN A 828 52.62 -4.67 8.14
C ASN A 828 52.52 -3.13 8.26
N VAL A 829 51.67 -2.47 7.48
CA VAL A 829 51.43 -1.03 7.58
C VAL A 829 50.51 -0.77 8.77
N LYS A 830 51.01 -0.03 9.75
CA LYS A 830 50.23 0.44 10.89
C LYS A 830 49.40 1.66 10.49
N TRP A 831 48.13 1.66 10.87
CA TRP A 831 47.21 2.78 10.66
C TRP A 831 46.90 3.45 12.00
N GLU A 832 46.87 4.78 12.01
CA GLU A 832 46.55 5.59 13.19
C GLU A 832 45.73 6.82 12.78
N LEU A 833 44.66 7.12 13.52
CA LEU A 833 44.08 8.47 13.52
C LEU A 833 45.08 9.41 14.20
N VAL A 834 45.36 10.54 13.56
CA VAL A 834 46.36 11.50 14.03
C VAL A 834 45.82 12.93 13.99
N ASP A 835 46.44 13.83 14.75
CA ASP A 835 46.26 15.27 14.56
C ASP A 835 46.97 15.76 13.28
N GLU A 836 46.79 17.04 12.93
CA GLU A 836 47.47 17.68 11.78
C GLU A 836 49.01 17.58 11.86
N LYS A 837 49.58 17.37 13.06
CA LYS A 837 51.03 17.24 13.29
C LYS A 837 51.51 15.78 13.25
N GLY A 838 50.62 14.80 13.04
CA GLY A 838 50.93 13.38 12.94
C GLY A 838 50.99 12.61 14.27
N ASN A 839 50.54 13.22 15.37
CA ASN A 839 50.46 12.57 16.68
C ASN A 839 49.16 11.78 16.81
N PRO A 840 49.17 10.53 17.34
CA PRO A 840 47.96 9.74 17.51
C PRO A 840 46.88 10.44 18.36
N ILE A 841 45.62 10.34 17.94
CA ILE A 841 44.46 10.88 18.64
C ILE A 841 43.31 9.87 18.70
N VAL A 842 42.35 10.12 19.59
CA VAL A 842 41.01 9.52 19.61
C VAL A 842 40.03 10.66 19.39
N THR A 843 39.02 10.46 18.54
CA THR A 843 38.02 11.47 18.18
C THR A 843 36.64 10.81 18.08
N GLU A 844 35.58 11.52 18.42
CA GLU A 844 34.21 10.97 18.46
C GLU A 844 33.58 10.84 17.07
N GLY A 845 33.95 11.72 16.12
CA GLY A 845 33.39 11.73 14.76
C GLY A 845 34.07 10.82 13.72
N ALA A 846 35.11 10.08 14.12
CA ALA A 846 35.78 9.13 13.23
C ALA A 846 36.43 7.97 14.00
N THR A 847 36.17 6.74 13.57
CA THR A 847 36.72 5.52 14.16
C THR A 847 37.55 4.75 13.14
N LEU A 848 38.82 4.49 13.48
CA LEU A 848 39.68 3.62 12.68
C LEU A 848 39.37 2.15 12.98
N LYS A 849 39.02 1.38 11.95
CA LYS A 849 38.91 -0.08 11.96
C LYS A 849 40.22 -0.70 11.45
N GLU A 850 40.28 -2.03 11.37
CA GLU A 850 41.49 -2.72 10.90
C GLU A 850 41.87 -2.33 9.46
N GLU A 851 43.18 -2.41 9.15
CA GLU A 851 43.75 -2.25 7.80
C GLU A 851 43.51 -0.93 7.04
N GLY A 852 43.13 0.14 7.73
CA GLY A 852 42.99 1.48 7.13
C GLY A 852 41.57 1.80 6.66
N VAL A 853 40.58 1.07 7.17
CA VAL A 853 39.16 1.40 7.07
C VAL A 853 38.80 2.42 8.16
N VAL A 854 38.12 3.50 7.78
CA VAL A 854 37.74 4.60 8.68
C VAL A 854 36.24 4.82 8.56
N ASP A 855 35.55 4.72 9.68
CA ASP A 855 34.13 5.04 9.83
C ASP A 855 34.03 6.51 10.25
N ILE A 856 33.30 7.34 9.50
CA ILE A 856 33.14 8.77 9.77
C ILE A 856 31.65 9.06 10.00
N SER A 857 31.34 9.64 11.16
CA SER A 857 29.97 9.89 11.62
C SER A 857 29.65 11.37 11.84
N ALA A 858 30.64 12.27 11.73
CA ALA A 858 30.43 13.69 11.94
C ALA A 858 31.20 14.55 10.95
N LEU A 859 30.64 15.70 10.61
CA LEU A 859 31.30 16.74 9.82
C LEU A 859 32.63 17.14 10.46
N GLY A 860 33.65 17.38 9.65
CA GLY A 860 34.94 17.79 10.19
C GLY A 860 36.13 17.41 9.31
N THR A 861 37.32 17.66 9.84
CA THR A 861 38.58 17.28 9.20
C THR A 861 39.29 16.24 10.05
N TYR A 862 39.63 15.12 9.43
CA TYR A 862 40.32 13.99 10.05
C TYR A 862 41.63 13.71 9.33
N TYR A 863 42.62 13.19 10.05
CA TYR A 863 43.90 12.80 9.46
C TYR A 863 44.21 11.37 9.82
N VAL A 864 44.65 10.59 8.83
CA VAL A 864 45.02 9.19 9.03
C VAL A 864 46.44 8.97 8.53
N LYS A 865 47.26 8.36 9.39
CA LYS A 865 48.66 8.07 9.13
C LYS A 865 48.87 6.58 8.92
N ALA A 866 49.42 6.21 7.78
CA ALA A 866 49.94 4.89 7.47
C ALA A 866 51.46 4.87 7.77
N SER A 867 51.96 3.89 8.51
CA SER A 867 53.37 3.80 8.91
C SER A 867 53.94 2.39 8.75
N TYR A 868 55.17 2.29 8.26
CA TYR A 868 55.93 1.03 8.20
C TYR A 868 57.39 1.30 8.55
N LYS A 869 57.88 0.70 9.65
CA LYS A 869 59.21 0.97 10.22
C LYS A 869 59.45 2.48 10.38
N ASN A 870 60.35 3.08 9.59
CA ASN A 870 60.70 4.50 9.60
C ASN A 870 60.01 5.31 8.48
N LEU A 871 59.12 4.69 7.71
CA LEU A 871 58.33 5.32 6.66
C LEU A 871 56.95 5.66 7.19
N SER A 872 56.40 6.80 6.76
CA SER A 872 55.01 7.17 7.04
C SER A 872 54.44 8.09 5.96
N ALA A 873 53.14 7.99 5.72
CA ALA A 873 52.36 8.94 4.94
C ALA A 873 51.07 9.28 5.69
N THR A 874 50.58 10.49 5.51
CA THR A 874 49.34 10.97 6.12
C THR A 874 48.39 11.45 5.03
N ILE A 875 47.10 11.15 5.16
CA ILE A 875 46.04 11.65 4.29
C ILE A 875 45.04 12.45 5.12
N LYS A 876 44.51 13.53 4.52
CA LYS A 876 43.44 14.36 5.10
C LYS A 876 42.08 13.90 4.57
N LEU A 877 41.10 13.75 5.45
CA LEU A 877 39.70 13.48 5.11
C LEU A 877 38.87 14.69 5.54
N VAL A 878 38.06 15.22 4.63
CA VAL A 878 37.15 16.34 4.90
C VAL A 878 35.73 15.81 4.79
N ALA A 879 35.09 15.57 5.92
CA ALA A 879 33.69 15.19 6.01
C ALA A 879 32.82 16.44 5.91
N PHE A 880 31.93 16.47 4.92
CA PHE A 880 31.10 17.62 4.60
C PHE A 880 29.66 17.17 4.29
N ASP A 881 28.72 18.09 4.36
CA ASP A 881 27.30 17.79 4.10
C ASP A 881 27.08 17.50 2.61
N SER A 882 26.42 16.40 2.27
CA SER A 882 26.21 15.96 0.87
C SER A 882 25.49 17.01 0.02
N SER A 883 24.67 17.89 0.62
CA SER A 883 24.02 19.00 -0.10
C SER A 883 25.01 20.02 -0.69
N GLU A 884 26.25 20.04 -0.19
CA GLU A 884 27.33 20.90 -0.68
C GLU A 884 28.22 20.21 -1.73
N GLU A 885 27.85 19.00 -2.19
CA GLU A 885 28.63 18.22 -3.14
C GLU A 885 28.76 18.93 -4.49
N VAL A 886 29.97 18.87 -5.04
CA VAL A 886 30.31 19.51 -6.32
C VAL A 886 30.69 18.44 -7.33
N TYR A 887 30.04 18.47 -8.49
CA TYR A 887 30.41 17.61 -9.60
C TYR A 887 31.49 18.24 -10.50
N PRO A 888 32.52 17.46 -10.89
CA PRO A 888 33.55 17.91 -11.82
C PRO A 888 32.98 18.09 -13.22
N THR A 889 33.51 19.06 -13.97
CA THR A 889 33.11 19.26 -15.37
C THR A 889 34.20 18.86 -16.36
N LYS A 890 35.38 18.49 -15.86
CA LYS A 890 36.50 17.99 -16.66
C LYS A 890 37.43 17.12 -15.81
N ILE A 891 37.92 16.04 -16.41
CA ILE A 891 38.99 15.23 -15.84
C ILE A 891 40.32 15.49 -16.59
N THR A 892 41.43 15.39 -15.87
CA THR A 892 42.79 15.37 -16.43
C THR A 892 43.56 14.20 -15.85
N THR A 893 44.43 13.60 -16.64
CA THR A 893 45.24 12.46 -16.21
C THR A 893 46.74 12.73 -16.37
N THR A 894 47.59 11.86 -15.78
CA THR A 894 49.01 11.80 -16.12
C THR A 894 49.18 11.83 -17.64
N LYS A 895 49.96 12.77 -18.19
CA LYS A 895 50.05 12.90 -19.66
C LYS A 895 50.81 11.75 -20.32
N SER A 896 51.89 11.31 -19.70
CA SER A 896 52.74 10.23 -20.20
C SER A 896 53.37 9.47 -19.02
N LEU A 897 53.48 8.16 -19.15
CA LEU A 897 54.27 7.30 -18.26
C LEU A 897 55.37 6.62 -19.09
N ASP A 898 56.59 6.63 -18.58
CA ASP A 898 57.73 5.89 -19.13
C ASP A 898 58.05 4.75 -18.17
N MET A 899 58.06 3.52 -18.67
CA MET A 899 58.09 2.29 -17.87
C MET A 899 59.00 1.24 -18.55
N GLU A 900 59.63 0.34 -17.79
CA GLU A 900 60.30 -0.86 -18.31
C GLU A 900 59.37 -2.08 -18.26
N VAL A 901 59.64 -3.12 -19.06
CA VAL A 901 58.83 -4.36 -19.00
C VAL A 901 58.90 -4.95 -17.59
N GLY A 902 57.73 -5.14 -16.96
CA GLY A 902 57.59 -5.59 -15.58
C GLY A 902 57.36 -4.46 -14.57
N ASP A 903 57.49 -3.20 -14.97
CA ASP A 903 57.20 -2.06 -14.09
C ASP A 903 55.69 -1.90 -13.81
N THR A 904 55.40 -1.31 -12.66
CA THR A 904 54.06 -0.86 -12.28
C THR A 904 54.05 0.63 -11.95
N SER A 905 53.04 1.36 -12.42
CA SER A 905 52.83 2.79 -12.15
C SER A 905 51.34 3.12 -12.05
N ASN A 906 50.97 4.35 -11.68
CA ASN A 906 49.57 4.77 -11.55
C ASN A 906 49.23 5.95 -12.48
N ILE A 907 48.03 5.93 -13.05
CA ILE A 907 47.44 7.06 -13.74
C ILE A 907 46.81 7.97 -12.66
N GLU A 908 47.41 9.13 -12.42
CA GLU A 908 46.82 10.12 -11.51
C GLU A 908 45.66 10.81 -12.22
N VAL A 909 44.45 10.65 -11.69
CA VAL A 909 43.25 11.37 -12.13
C VAL A 909 43.08 12.63 -11.29
N LYS A 910 42.87 13.78 -11.95
CA LYS A 910 42.57 15.07 -11.31
C LYS A 910 41.31 15.65 -11.89
N PHE A 911 40.48 16.19 -11.00
CA PHE A 911 39.25 16.88 -11.34
C PHE A 911 39.54 18.38 -11.49
N ASP A 912 38.78 19.06 -12.35
CA ASP A 912 38.88 20.52 -12.52
C ASP A 912 38.37 21.31 -11.32
N LYS A 913 37.50 20.68 -10.52
CA LYS A 913 37.14 21.08 -9.17
C LYS A 913 37.59 19.95 -8.25
N GLU A 914 38.37 20.23 -7.22
CA GLU A 914 38.85 19.21 -6.28
C GLU A 914 38.20 19.33 -4.89
N GLU A 915 37.64 20.49 -4.55
CA GLU A 915 37.00 20.73 -3.26
C GLU A 915 35.53 20.26 -3.29
N LYS A 916 35.13 19.50 -2.27
CA LYS A 916 33.79 18.90 -2.10
C LYS A 916 33.33 18.00 -3.26
N VAL A 917 34.28 17.48 -4.05
CA VAL A 917 33.99 16.40 -4.99
C VAL A 917 34.10 15.08 -4.26
N SER A 918 33.01 14.29 -4.21
CA SER A 918 33.00 13.04 -3.47
C SER A 918 34.16 12.13 -3.88
N TYR A 919 34.84 11.57 -2.88
CA TYR A 919 35.90 10.59 -3.09
C TYR A 919 35.42 9.37 -3.87
N ALA A 920 34.13 9.03 -3.81
CA ALA A 920 33.53 7.89 -4.51
C ALA A 920 33.58 8.04 -6.04
N LEU A 921 33.66 9.26 -6.58
CA LEU A 921 33.80 9.47 -8.03
C LEU A 921 35.14 8.97 -8.59
N TYR A 922 36.17 8.81 -7.75
CA TYR A 922 37.41 8.15 -8.17
C TYR A 922 37.20 6.66 -8.44
N ASP A 923 36.30 5.99 -7.73
CA ASP A 923 35.97 4.58 -7.94
C ASP A 923 35.08 4.38 -9.19
N LYS A 924 34.35 5.42 -9.62
CA LYS A 924 33.53 5.40 -10.84
C LYS A 924 34.35 5.60 -12.13
N CYS A 925 35.67 5.81 -12.04
CA CYS A 925 36.54 5.96 -13.21
C CYS A 925 36.78 4.61 -13.92
N LYS A 926 36.49 4.56 -15.22
CA LYS A 926 36.75 3.40 -16.10
C LYS A 926 38.04 3.62 -16.90
N TYR A 927 38.84 2.57 -17.06
CA TYR A 927 40.10 2.62 -17.82
C TYR A 927 40.05 1.67 -19.03
N ILE A 928 40.15 2.24 -20.24
CA ILE A 928 40.19 1.48 -21.49
C ILE A 928 41.61 1.49 -22.03
N VAL A 929 42.18 0.30 -22.21
CA VAL A 929 43.54 0.13 -22.74
C VAL A 929 43.47 -0.06 -24.25
N ALA A 930 44.22 0.75 -25.00
CA ALA A 930 44.21 0.66 -26.46
C ALA A 930 44.96 -0.58 -26.99
N ASP A 931 45.92 -1.10 -26.23
CA ASP A 931 46.67 -2.32 -26.54
C ASP A 931 47.03 -3.06 -25.24
N GLU A 932 46.25 -4.09 -24.93
CA GLU A 932 46.37 -4.92 -23.73
C GLU A 932 47.57 -5.88 -23.75
N ASP A 933 48.23 -6.04 -24.91
CA ASP A 933 49.49 -6.80 -24.99
C ASP A 933 50.66 -6.00 -24.42
N ILE A 934 50.59 -4.67 -24.47
CA ILE A 934 51.65 -3.75 -24.01
C ILE A 934 51.51 -3.47 -22.52
N VAL A 935 50.29 -3.18 -22.04
CA VAL A 935 50.03 -2.90 -20.62
C VAL A 935 48.72 -3.52 -20.15
N LYS A 936 48.60 -3.75 -18.84
CA LYS A 936 47.33 -4.02 -18.15
C LYS A 936 47.02 -2.85 -17.22
N VAL A 937 45.75 -2.48 -17.08
CA VAL A 937 45.31 -1.47 -16.11
C VAL A 937 44.24 -2.09 -15.21
N ASP A 938 44.30 -1.82 -13.89
CA ASP A 938 43.23 -2.23 -12.96
C ASP A 938 42.18 -1.13 -12.76
N GLU A 939 41.15 -1.44 -11.96
CA GLU A 939 40.01 -0.55 -11.69
C GLU A 939 40.39 0.77 -11.00
N LEU A 940 41.60 0.87 -10.44
CA LEU A 940 42.12 2.09 -9.79
C LEU A 940 43.14 2.83 -10.66
N GLY A 941 43.31 2.42 -11.92
CA GLY A 941 44.20 3.08 -12.86
C GLY A 941 45.68 2.71 -12.71
N LYS A 942 45.98 1.61 -12.02
CA LYS A 942 47.36 1.09 -11.93
C LYS A 942 47.73 0.36 -13.21
N VAL A 943 48.78 0.84 -13.86
CA VAL A 943 49.33 0.32 -15.11
C VAL A 943 50.45 -0.66 -14.80
N THR A 944 50.41 -1.85 -15.39
CA THR A 944 51.48 -2.85 -15.38
C THR A 944 52.02 -3.04 -16.79
N ALA A 945 53.32 -2.81 -17.00
CA ALA A 945 53.98 -2.98 -18.28
C ALA A 945 54.24 -4.46 -18.60
N LYS A 946 53.65 -4.96 -19.68
CA LYS A 946 53.74 -6.37 -20.10
C LYS A 946 54.76 -6.58 -21.22
N LYS A 947 54.87 -5.63 -22.15
CA LYS A 947 55.69 -5.76 -23.35
C LYS A 947 56.17 -4.40 -23.83
N ALA A 948 57.38 -4.36 -24.35
CA ALA A 948 57.94 -3.14 -24.94
C ALA A 948 57.06 -2.64 -26.10
N GLY A 949 56.75 -1.34 -26.09
CA GLY A 949 55.81 -0.74 -27.04
C GLY A 949 55.29 0.61 -26.57
N VAL A 950 54.41 1.22 -27.36
CA VAL A 950 53.73 2.46 -27.00
C VAL A 950 52.24 2.22 -27.11
N THR A 951 51.50 2.55 -26.06
CA THR A 951 50.03 2.43 -26.01
C THR A 951 49.43 3.65 -25.32
N SER A 952 48.09 3.71 -25.27
CA SER A 952 47.35 4.73 -24.56
C SER A 952 46.30 4.09 -23.67
N VAL A 953 46.05 4.71 -22.53
CA VAL A 953 44.95 4.37 -21.64
C VAL A 953 43.98 5.55 -21.63
N ILE A 954 42.71 5.28 -21.91
CA ILE A 954 41.62 6.25 -21.87
C ILE A 954 40.94 6.11 -20.52
N THR A 955 40.87 7.20 -19.76
CA THR A 955 40.11 7.26 -18.51
C THR A 955 38.76 7.94 -18.80
N MET A 956 37.67 7.32 -18.35
CA MET A 956 36.31 7.83 -18.50
C MET A 956 35.61 7.90 -17.14
N LEU A 957 34.78 8.92 -16.93
CA LEU A 957 33.90 9.04 -15.78
C LEU A 957 32.50 9.39 -16.28
N ASP A 958 31.53 8.52 -15.98
CA ASP A 958 30.12 8.76 -16.25
C ASP A 958 29.48 9.38 -15.00
N LEU A 959 28.87 10.57 -15.13
CA LEU A 959 28.09 11.20 -14.08
C LEU A 959 26.62 10.78 -14.23
N ASP A 960 25.94 10.43 -13.13
CA ASP A 960 24.58 9.82 -13.10
C ASP A 960 23.47 10.65 -13.80
N TYR A 961 22.31 9.99 -13.98
CA TYR A 961 21.17 10.24 -14.89
C TYR A 961 20.71 11.70 -15.13
N GLU A 962 20.92 12.64 -14.21
CA GLU A 962 20.45 14.02 -14.35
C GLU A 962 21.30 14.89 -15.28
N THR A 963 22.60 14.61 -15.43
CA THR A 963 23.51 15.47 -16.23
C THR A 963 23.89 14.89 -17.60
N GLY A 964 23.85 13.56 -17.74
CA GLY A 964 24.18 12.85 -18.99
C GLY A 964 25.61 13.09 -19.53
N ALA A 965 26.54 13.58 -18.72
CA ALA A 965 27.87 14.00 -19.15
C ALA A 965 28.94 12.92 -18.87
N THR A 966 29.58 12.41 -19.93
CA THR A 966 30.78 11.55 -19.82
C THR A 966 32.05 12.39 -19.96
N LEU A 967 32.92 12.36 -18.95
CA LEU A 967 34.20 13.04 -18.96
C LEU A 967 35.31 12.07 -19.40
N VAL A 968 36.22 12.52 -20.27
CA VAL A 968 37.26 11.64 -20.86
C VAL A 968 38.63 12.32 -20.84
N ALA A 969 39.67 11.54 -20.48
CA ALA A 969 41.08 11.91 -20.61
C ALA A 969 41.91 10.74 -21.14
N SER A 970 43.14 11.00 -21.59
CA SER A 970 44.02 9.96 -22.11
C SER A 970 45.44 10.12 -21.60
N THR A 971 46.07 8.98 -21.29
CA THR A 971 47.45 8.87 -20.83
C THR A 971 48.25 8.02 -21.81
N LYS A 972 49.37 8.55 -22.29
CA LYS A 972 50.30 7.80 -23.13
C LYS A 972 51.21 6.93 -22.27
N ILE A 973 51.43 5.67 -22.64
CA ILE A 973 52.40 4.79 -21.97
C ILE A 973 53.49 4.39 -22.95
N ASN A 974 54.76 4.67 -22.60
CA ASN A 974 55.92 4.19 -23.33
C ASN A 974 56.61 3.12 -22.49
N VAL A 975 56.65 1.89 -23.01
CA VAL A 975 57.30 0.75 -22.35
C VAL A 975 58.60 0.42 -23.07
N SER A 976 59.75 0.62 -22.41
CA SER A 976 61.05 0.15 -22.86
C SER A 976 61.29 -1.33 -22.49
N PRO A 977 62.15 -2.05 -23.23
CA PRO A 977 62.49 -3.46 -22.96
C PRO A 977 62.96 -3.74 -21.55
#